data_AF-A0A059Y8H7-F1
#
_entry.id   AF-A0A059Y8H7-F1
#
_cell.length_a   1.000
_cell.length_b   1.000
_cell.length_c   1.000
_cell.angle_alpha   90.00
_cell.angle_beta   90.00
_cell.angle_gamma   90.00
#
_symmetry.space_group_name_H-M   'P 1'
#
loop_
_entity.id
_entity.type
_entity.pdbx_description
1 polymer ?
#
loop_
_entity_poly.entity_id
_entity_poly.type
_entity_poly.pdbx_seq_one_letter_code
_entity_poly.pdbx_strand_id
1 'polypeptide(L)'
;MSYIKLEKKFKLLLGTITSVAPLSFVLSCTNVTNNKEQNSDTEAKTPIKRADKHFLAIDQLIKLSPREIHSKTKTYIEKNKEFKNFLKTRNINFISEEYPRHEDELDKEYWSYAKYLGEYGNHGDDSYQKTQFFNPSIPIGHYLNHQHLEKFSEEEVKGLEVKNIDLSSLIRNNPFGYLPSNLSQLLSYATYESIEKKFNLRNISNIKTSYDDIKGVIYLLIYTNNNKNKHYYLINKDNNKELKANIDFFTYIKDRSIELNVNAKQWVSTVDQQKGIFNFPKFLGTAWVIDRIKNKNNNDHYELLLATNMHVFNLRSTFDKTYHYDKFKNVNGYKDEDFGWKEFPPGFYDGIKTNDSGDNRNIEPKPAFKVNRIKENSLDLDFGVFEKNKYKYELDHNDRIDAFEDAYAQYLDAPYYTPRYESNNTYLKAIEKNSETLKNNFSYFNTKNSGADFLTLRLKIKKTKLKDVLPKLASVIEKDEEKDFYVNFSNKEFSPIKTQFYAGYSRHWDPFSKKSSQFRGVKSEGGIISTKRRIVDENWFRDVWLRYDEKLNKEYNSENNLWEKYQQPFIKKKDKDDKYQLIKEEHGMPLTTLDQFSTLYTNIPFGDLNLKEGASGSMAIDSSFNVIGILNTRVDNVIGDKKVIKFDKPYGKDGIIDGIVVRPQTNGIVLFKSLSDDYIGKDKQPFIIDGLKSKLINDKLETIKLNPNSK
;
A
#
# COMPACT_ATOMS: atom_id res chain seq x y z
N MET A 1 -48.94 -14.70 31.61
CA MET A 1 -49.76 -15.34 32.65
C MET A 1 -49.07 -16.63 33.05
N SER A 2 -48.92 -16.85 34.36
CA SER A 2 -48.46 -18.08 35.04
C SER A 2 -46.95 -18.38 35.08
N TYR A 3 -46.34 -17.79 36.11
CA TYR A 3 -45.25 -18.29 36.94
C TYR A 3 -45.42 -19.77 37.37
N ILE A 4 -44.31 -20.46 37.63
CA ILE A 4 -44.06 -21.23 38.88
C ILE A 4 -42.57 -21.13 39.22
N LYS A 5 -42.34 -21.01 40.53
CA LYS A 5 -41.13 -20.62 41.27
C LYS A 5 -40.96 -21.65 42.40
N LEU A 6 -39.72 -22.00 42.75
CA LEU A 6 -39.30 -22.61 44.04
C LEU A 6 -37.76 -22.44 44.11
N GLU A 7 -37.15 -21.49 44.84
CA GLU A 7 -36.99 -21.32 46.32
C GLU A 7 -36.41 -22.57 47.02
N LYS A 8 -35.24 -22.55 47.70
CA LYS A 8 -34.80 -21.76 48.88
C LYS A 8 -33.24 -21.72 48.96
N LYS A 9 -32.53 -20.62 49.33
CA LYS A 9 -32.34 -19.95 50.67
C LYS A 9 -31.61 -20.88 51.67
N PHE A 10 -30.57 -20.56 52.47
CA PHE A 10 -30.00 -19.37 53.16
C PHE A 10 -28.60 -19.84 53.70
N LYS A 11 -27.54 -19.04 53.94
CA LYS A 11 -27.34 -18.22 55.16
C LYS A 11 -26.06 -17.36 55.08
N LEU A 12 -26.19 -16.16 55.64
CA LEU A 12 -25.25 -15.06 55.80
C LEU A 12 -24.70 -15.04 57.24
N LEU A 13 -23.48 -14.55 57.47
CA LEU A 13 -23.04 -13.84 58.69
C LEU A 13 -21.69 -13.15 58.39
N LEU A 14 -21.64 -11.83 58.13
CA LEU A 14 -21.61 -10.66 59.04
C LEU A 14 -20.31 -10.50 59.86
N GLY A 15 -19.67 -9.34 59.69
CA GLY A 15 -18.57 -8.86 60.54
C GLY A 15 -17.82 -7.63 59.99
N THR A 16 -18.48 -6.47 59.96
CA THR A 16 -17.86 -5.13 59.96
C THR A 16 -17.05 -4.92 61.25
N ILE A 17 -15.97 -4.11 61.28
CA ILE A 17 -15.97 -2.70 61.74
C ILE A 17 -14.54 -2.10 61.59
N THR A 18 -14.53 -0.83 61.14
CA THR A 18 -13.60 0.34 61.24
C THR A 18 -12.40 0.25 62.22
N SER A 19 -11.27 0.96 62.14
CA SER A 19 -10.97 2.39 61.84
C SER A 19 -9.44 2.69 62.02
N VAL A 20 -9.01 3.90 61.58
CA VAL A 20 -7.85 4.73 62.01
C VAL A 20 -6.42 4.43 61.50
N ALA A 21 -6.01 5.16 60.45
CA ALA A 21 -4.94 6.19 60.38
C ALA A 21 -3.48 5.91 60.90
N PRO A 22 -2.47 6.74 60.54
CA PRO A 22 -1.15 6.33 59.99
C PRO A 22 0.05 6.66 60.91
N LEU A 23 1.30 6.34 60.54
CA LEU A 23 2.48 7.21 60.70
C LEU A 23 3.82 6.58 60.16
N SER A 24 4.39 7.26 59.16
CA SER A 24 5.79 7.72 58.96
C SER A 24 7.07 6.90 59.26
N PHE A 25 7.97 6.92 58.24
CA PHE A 25 9.46 7.11 58.22
C PHE A 25 10.35 6.25 59.16
N VAL A 26 11.48 5.67 58.73
CA VAL A 26 12.79 6.30 58.49
C VAL A 26 13.77 5.31 57.79
N LEU A 27 14.73 5.89 57.05
CA LEU A 27 15.92 5.37 56.38
C LEU A 27 16.69 4.18 57.02
N SER A 28 17.38 3.42 56.16
CA SER A 28 18.78 3.00 56.43
C SER A 28 19.56 2.75 55.14
N CYS A 29 20.70 3.44 55.02
CA CYS A 29 21.74 3.25 54.01
C CYS A 29 22.65 2.07 54.39
N THR A 30 23.16 1.33 53.41
CA THR A 30 24.56 0.84 53.42
C THR A 30 25.10 0.70 52.00
N ASN A 31 26.33 1.19 51.83
CA ASN A 31 27.17 1.19 50.64
C ASN A 31 28.05 -0.08 50.58
N VAL A 32 28.87 -0.16 49.51
CA VAL A 32 30.16 -0.89 49.35
C VAL A 32 30.00 -2.21 48.53
N THR A 33 30.65 -2.48 47.38
CA THR A 33 31.87 -1.94 46.73
C THR A 33 31.97 -2.22 45.23
N ASN A 34 32.66 -1.30 44.55
CA ASN A 34 33.42 -1.33 43.30
C ASN A 34 33.80 -2.67 42.64
N ASN A 35 33.68 -2.71 41.31
CA ASN A 35 34.80 -3.09 40.44
C ASN A 35 34.83 -2.18 39.19
N LYS A 36 35.97 -1.51 39.00
CA LYS A 36 36.33 -0.73 37.82
C LYS A 36 36.99 -1.67 36.81
N GLU A 37 36.49 -1.71 35.59
CA GLU A 37 37.34 -1.89 34.41
C GLU A 37 37.15 -0.67 33.52
N GLN A 38 38.24 0.07 33.34
CA GLN A 38 38.38 1.11 32.33
C GLN A 38 38.63 0.44 30.99
N ASN A 39 37.87 0.82 29.96
CA ASN A 39 38.38 0.88 28.61
C ASN A 39 37.78 2.09 27.88
N SER A 40 38.67 2.73 27.14
CA SER A 40 38.68 4.08 26.60
C SER A 40 37.84 4.26 25.33
N ASP A 41 37.70 5.55 24.96
CA ASP A 41 37.16 6.09 23.70
C ASP A 41 35.65 6.25 23.60
N THR A 42 35.09 7.10 24.47
CA THR A 42 33.94 7.91 24.09
C THR A 42 34.42 9.28 23.62
N GLU A 43 34.47 9.48 22.30
CA GLU A 43 34.27 10.80 21.73
C GLU A 43 33.05 11.41 22.40
N ALA A 44 33.26 12.50 23.14
CA ALA A 44 32.20 13.24 23.80
C ALA A 44 31.26 13.80 22.72
N LYS A 45 30.23 13.03 22.36
CA LYS A 45 29.09 13.50 21.57
C LYS A 45 28.50 14.66 22.37
N THR A 46 28.74 15.88 21.90
CA THR A 46 28.11 17.08 22.42
C THR A 46 26.62 16.80 22.55
N PRO A 47 26.00 17.00 23.74
CA PRO A 47 24.61 16.64 23.95
C PRO A 47 23.77 17.44 22.96
N ILE A 48 23.15 16.75 21.99
CA ILE A 48 22.23 17.36 21.04
C ILE A 48 21.17 18.06 21.88
N LYS A 49 21.06 19.38 21.74
CA LYS A 49 20.02 20.18 22.37
C LYS A 49 18.68 19.59 21.94
N ARG A 50 17.94 18.96 22.86
CA ARG A 50 16.67 18.28 22.54
C ARG A 50 15.65 19.33 22.11
N ALA A 51 15.40 19.42 20.81
CA ALA A 51 14.45 20.32 20.21
C ALA A 51 13.84 19.64 18.97
N ASP A 52 12.70 20.17 18.51
CA ASP A 52 12.04 19.67 17.29
C ASP A 52 12.41 20.48 16.04
N LYS A 53 12.88 21.72 16.23
CA LYS A 53 13.26 22.67 15.18
C LYS A 53 14.69 23.15 15.34
N HIS A 54 15.34 23.45 14.21
CA HIS A 54 16.65 24.08 14.13
C HIS A 54 17.75 23.45 15.01
N PHE A 55 17.87 22.12 14.99
CA PHE A 55 18.72 21.36 15.90
C PHE A 55 19.75 20.44 15.24
N LEU A 56 19.68 20.23 13.91
CA LEU A 56 20.67 19.46 13.14
C LEU A 56 21.33 20.33 12.08
N ALA A 57 22.63 20.19 11.87
CA ALA A 57 23.30 20.89 10.78
C ALA A 57 22.86 20.33 9.42
N ILE A 58 22.80 21.17 8.37
CA ILE A 58 22.45 20.74 7.00
C ILE A 58 23.29 19.54 6.53
N ASP A 59 24.61 19.55 6.74
CA ASP A 59 25.50 18.46 6.31
C ASP A 59 25.26 17.14 7.04
N GLN A 60 24.64 17.19 8.23
CA GLN A 60 24.16 16.00 8.94
C GLN A 60 22.81 15.55 8.38
N LEU A 61 21.88 16.48 8.17
CA LEU A 61 20.54 16.20 7.66
C LEU A 61 20.58 15.43 6.33
N ILE A 62 21.41 15.87 5.37
CA ILE A 62 21.52 15.22 4.05
C ILE A 62 22.09 13.80 4.09
N LYS A 63 22.70 13.38 5.21
CA LYS A 63 23.26 12.03 5.41
C LYS A 63 22.28 11.09 6.12
N LEU A 64 21.27 11.64 6.78
CA LEU A 64 20.29 10.88 7.54
C LEU A 64 19.05 10.59 6.67
N SER A 65 18.41 9.46 6.92
CA SER A 65 17.06 9.18 6.43
C SER A 65 16.03 10.03 7.19
N PRO A 66 14.84 10.24 6.59
CA PRO A 66 13.74 10.90 7.30
C PRO A 66 13.40 10.23 8.64
N ARG A 67 13.38 8.89 8.70
CA ARG A 67 13.11 8.13 9.94
C ARG A 67 14.13 8.46 11.04
N GLU A 68 15.41 8.51 10.70
CA GLU A 68 16.48 8.86 11.65
C GLU A 68 16.37 10.30 12.14
N ILE A 69 16.05 11.26 11.25
CA ILE A 69 15.83 12.66 11.62
C ILE A 69 14.68 12.78 12.61
N HIS A 70 13.54 12.15 12.32
CA HIS A 70 12.36 12.14 13.19
C HIS A 70 12.65 11.55 14.57
N SER A 71 13.37 10.43 14.61
CA SER A 71 13.72 9.74 15.86
C SER A 71 14.58 10.57 16.82
N LYS A 72 15.24 11.63 16.31
CA LYS A 72 16.08 12.55 17.09
C LYS A 72 15.31 13.74 17.66
N THR A 73 14.05 13.94 17.25
CA THR A 73 13.20 15.03 17.76
C THR A 73 12.87 14.80 19.24
N LYS A 74 12.68 15.90 19.99
CA LYS A 74 12.28 15.84 21.40
C LYS A 74 10.93 15.13 21.53
N THR A 75 9.97 15.52 20.69
CA THR A 75 8.60 14.96 20.71
C THR A 75 8.60 13.45 20.51
N TYR A 76 9.36 12.92 19.53
CA TYR A 76 9.45 11.48 19.33
C TYR A 76 10.01 10.75 20.56
N ILE A 77 11.10 11.26 21.13
CA ILE A 77 11.78 10.62 22.27
C ILE A 77 10.84 10.55 23.48
N GLU A 78 10.15 11.64 23.79
CA GLU A 78 9.20 11.71 24.91
C GLU A 78 8.00 10.79 24.69
N LYS A 79 7.36 10.89 23.52
CA LYS A 79 6.16 10.09 23.19
C LYS A 79 6.46 8.60 23.07
N ASN A 80 7.64 8.21 22.62
CA ASN A 80 8.03 6.80 22.56
C ASN A 80 8.15 6.20 23.97
N LYS A 81 8.71 6.96 24.92
CA LYS A 81 8.80 6.54 26.32
C LYS A 81 7.40 6.41 26.95
N GLU A 82 6.55 7.41 26.75
CA GLU A 82 5.16 7.41 27.23
C GLU A 82 4.38 6.23 26.65
N PHE A 83 4.50 5.99 25.34
CA PHE A 83 3.79 4.91 24.67
C PHE A 83 4.19 3.54 25.21
N LYS A 84 5.50 3.27 25.37
CA LYS A 84 5.99 2.03 25.96
C LYS A 84 5.48 1.83 27.39
N ASN A 85 5.41 2.89 28.18
CA ASN A 85 4.86 2.82 29.54
C ASN A 85 3.37 2.50 29.50
N PHE A 86 2.59 3.23 28.70
CA PHE A 86 1.16 2.99 28.50
C PHE A 86 0.85 1.54 28.15
N LEU A 87 1.55 0.97 27.15
CA LEU A 87 1.35 -0.42 26.71
C LEU A 87 1.55 -1.43 27.86
N LYS A 88 2.57 -1.22 28.70
CA LYS A 88 2.90 -2.13 29.82
C LYS A 88 2.00 -1.91 31.05
N THR A 89 1.70 -0.68 31.44
CA THR A 89 0.98 -0.38 32.68
C THR A 89 -0.54 -0.54 32.57
N ARG A 90 -1.11 -0.34 31.38
CA ARG A 90 -2.56 -0.52 31.14
C ARG A 90 -2.93 -1.96 30.81
N ASN A 91 -1.99 -2.90 30.83
CA ASN A 91 -2.19 -4.30 30.47
C ASN A 91 -2.91 -4.47 29.12
N ILE A 92 -2.41 -3.77 28.09
CA ILE A 92 -3.03 -3.73 26.77
C ILE A 92 -3.06 -5.13 26.16
N ASN A 93 -4.24 -5.56 25.70
CA ASN A 93 -4.42 -6.81 24.96
C ASN A 93 -5.57 -6.71 23.96
N PHE A 94 -5.25 -6.36 22.71
CA PHE A 94 -6.23 -6.21 21.62
C PHE A 94 -6.79 -7.54 21.07
N ILE A 95 -6.28 -8.67 21.55
CA ILE A 95 -6.68 -10.01 21.14
C ILE A 95 -7.91 -10.49 21.93
N SER A 96 -8.09 -10.00 23.16
CA SER A 96 -9.14 -10.45 24.07
C SER A 96 -10.53 -10.33 23.45
N GLU A 97 -11.36 -11.37 23.60
CA GLU A 97 -12.77 -11.37 23.17
C GLU A 97 -13.65 -10.38 23.97
N GLU A 98 -13.12 -9.79 25.05
CA GLU A 98 -13.75 -8.67 25.77
C GLU A 98 -13.49 -7.31 25.10
N TYR A 99 -12.51 -7.24 24.18
CA TYR A 99 -12.18 -6.04 23.42
C TYR A 99 -13.32 -5.48 22.53
N PRO A 100 -14.27 -6.26 21.99
CA PRO A 100 -15.41 -5.71 21.24
C PRO A 100 -16.35 -4.84 22.08
N ARG A 101 -16.16 -4.72 23.41
CA ARG A 101 -17.06 -3.97 24.31
C ARG A 101 -16.45 -2.79 25.06
N HIS A 102 -15.14 -2.55 24.98
CA HIS A 102 -14.47 -1.52 25.79
C HIS A 102 -13.81 -0.40 24.95
N GLU A 103 -14.58 0.69 24.84
CA GLU A 103 -14.21 2.11 24.82
C GLU A 103 -13.38 2.66 23.65
N ASP A 104 -14.04 3.50 22.83
CA ASP A 104 -13.43 4.56 22.01
C ASP A 104 -12.29 5.31 22.72
N GLU A 105 -12.31 5.36 24.06
CA GLU A 105 -11.30 6.02 24.88
C GLU A 105 -9.93 5.33 24.83
N LEU A 106 -9.87 4.00 24.85
CA LEU A 106 -8.60 3.27 24.79
C LEU A 106 -7.94 3.41 23.43
N ASP A 107 -8.73 3.32 22.35
CA ASP A 107 -8.26 3.56 20.99
C ASP A 107 -7.77 5.02 20.85
N LYS A 108 -8.52 6.00 21.37
CA LYS A 108 -8.09 7.41 21.41
C LYS A 108 -6.79 7.60 22.18
N GLU A 109 -6.64 6.97 23.34
CA GLU A 109 -5.43 7.05 24.18
C GLU A 109 -4.23 6.43 23.44
N TYR A 110 -4.39 5.23 22.86
CA TYR A 110 -3.36 4.58 22.02
C TYR A 110 -2.86 5.50 20.91
N TRP A 111 -3.79 6.05 20.12
CA TRP A 111 -3.44 6.90 19.00
C TRP A 111 -2.94 8.29 19.41
N SER A 112 -3.22 8.74 20.63
CA SER A 112 -2.65 9.98 21.18
C SER A 112 -1.12 9.92 21.29
N TYR A 113 -0.55 8.71 21.46
CA TYR A 113 0.87 8.47 21.49
C TYR A 113 1.43 8.04 20.14
N ALA A 114 0.86 7.00 19.53
CA ALA A 114 1.41 6.35 18.33
C ALA A 114 1.54 7.30 17.13
N LYS A 115 0.63 8.29 17.00
CA LYS A 115 0.68 9.28 15.91
C LYS A 115 1.99 10.06 15.85
N TYR A 116 2.65 10.30 16.99
CA TYR A 116 3.92 11.03 17.04
C TYR A 116 5.12 10.16 16.68
N LEU A 117 4.96 8.83 16.73
CA LEU A 117 6.02 7.90 16.31
C LEU A 117 6.01 7.72 14.80
N GLY A 118 4.83 7.85 14.17
CA GLY A 118 4.64 7.61 12.73
C GLY A 118 4.59 6.13 12.37
N GLU A 119 4.70 5.24 13.36
CA GLU A 119 4.63 3.80 13.20
C GLU A 119 4.12 3.12 14.47
N TYR A 120 3.55 1.92 14.33
CA TYR A 120 3.09 1.10 15.44
C TYR A 120 3.19 -0.40 15.13
N GLY A 121 3.07 -1.24 16.15
CA GLY A 121 3.07 -2.70 16.01
C GLY A 121 4.42 -3.39 16.22
N ASN A 122 5.53 -2.67 16.42
CA ASN A 122 6.82 -3.27 16.80
C ASN A 122 7.13 -3.16 18.30
N HIS A 123 6.19 -2.65 19.11
CA HIS A 123 6.38 -2.52 20.55
C HIS A 123 6.02 -3.81 21.26
N GLY A 124 6.95 -4.33 22.07
CA GLY A 124 6.83 -5.58 22.83
C GLY A 124 8.23 -6.21 22.98
N ASP A 125 8.43 -6.94 24.06
CA ASP A 125 9.68 -7.61 24.40
C ASP A 125 9.89 -8.87 23.53
N ASP A 126 8.80 -9.48 23.03
CA ASP A 126 8.80 -10.61 22.09
C ASP A 126 7.65 -10.54 21.06
N SER A 127 7.63 -11.47 20.10
CA SER A 127 6.59 -11.50 19.04
C SER A 127 5.17 -11.69 19.58
N TYR A 128 5.00 -12.40 20.70
CA TYR A 128 3.69 -12.63 21.31
C TYR A 128 3.15 -11.32 21.91
N GLN A 129 3.96 -10.63 22.71
CA GLN A 129 3.61 -9.34 23.29
C GLN A 129 3.39 -8.27 22.21
N LYS A 130 4.21 -8.28 21.13
CA LYS A 130 3.99 -7.40 19.97
C LYS A 130 2.61 -7.62 19.33
N THR A 131 2.12 -8.86 19.28
CA THR A 131 0.78 -9.19 18.77
C THR A 131 -0.32 -8.75 19.74
N GLN A 132 -0.14 -8.88 21.06
CA GLN A 132 -1.09 -8.38 22.05
C GLN A 132 -1.25 -6.85 22.04
N PHE A 133 -0.14 -6.12 21.87
CA PHE A 133 -0.10 -4.65 21.85
C PHE A 133 -0.51 -4.03 20.51
N PHE A 134 -0.78 -4.86 19.49
CA PHE A 134 -1.14 -4.40 18.16
C PHE A 134 -2.60 -3.96 18.11
N ASN A 135 -2.85 -2.67 17.87
CA ASN A 135 -4.20 -2.18 17.62
C ASN A 135 -4.65 -2.54 16.18
N PRO A 136 -5.67 -3.38 15.98
CA PRO A 136 -6.17 -3.70 14.63
C PRO A 136 -7.02 -2.58 14.03
N SER A 137 -7.49 -1.60 14.82
CA SER A 137 -8.23 -0.44 14.34
C SER A 137 -7.39 0.39 13.36
N ILE A 138 -8.01 0.86 12.28
CA ILE A 138 -7.32 1.70 11.29
C ILE A 138 -7.24 3.14 11.84
N PRO A 139 -6.06 3.78 11.83
CA PRO A 139 -5.80 5.06 12.51
C PRO A 139 -6.31 6.28 11.74
N ILE A 140 -7.61 6.35 11.48
CA ILE A 140 -8.20 7.45 10.72
C ILE A 140 -8.08 8.76 11.50
N GLY A 141 -7.41 9.75 10.90
CA GLY A 141 -7.19 11.06 11.51
C GLY A 141 -6.05 11.11 12.52
N HIS A 142 -5.38 9.99 12.78
CA HIS A 142 -4.27 9.87 13.73
C HIS A 142 -2.93 9.72 12.99
N TYR A 143 -2.56 10.78 12.25
CA TYR A 143 -1.38 10.77 11.39
C TYR A 143 -0.23 11.59 11.97
N LEU A 144 0.99 11.18 11.66
CA LEU A 144 2.16 12.02 11.80
C LEU A 144 2.14 13.08 10.70
N ASN A 145 2.27 14.35 11.09
CA ASN A 145 2.31 15.47 10.16
C ASN A 145 3.75 15.90 9.86
N HIS A 146 3.95 16.51 8.71
CA HIS A 146 5.23 17.11 8.35
C HIS A 146 5.47 18.39 9.15
N GLN A 147 6.74 18.66 9.44
CA GLN A 147 7.15 19.94 10.00
C GLN A 147 7.65 20.84 8.88
N HIS A 148 7.18 22.08 8.85
CA HIS A 148 7.60 23.09 7.89
C HIS A 148 8.02 24.39 8.60
N LEU A 149 8.74 25.24 7.87
CA LEU A 149 8.96 26.61 8.28
C LEU A 149 7.64 27.39 8.35
N GLU A 150 7.60 28.41 9.20
CA GLU A 150 6.43 29.30 9.31
C GLU A 150 6.20 30.11 8.03
N LYS A 151 4.93 30.45 7.77
CA LYS A 151 4.56 31.30 6.64
C LYS A 151 4.78 32.78 6.94
N PHE A 152 5.15 33.55 5.93
CA PHE A 152 5.14 35.02 5.99
C PHE A 152 3.95 35.61 5.23
N SER A 153 3.52 36.82 5.60
CA SER A 153 2.46 37.56 4.88
C SER A 153 3.02 38.42 3.74
N GLU A 154 2.15 38.87 2.82
CA GLU A 154 2.54 39.76 1.72
C GLU A 154 3.11 41.10 2.22
N GLU A 155 2.59 41.61 3.33
CA GLU A 155 3.07 42.82 3.99
C GLU A 155 4.50 42.66 4.50
N GLU A 156 4.89 41.46 4.96
CA GLU A 156 6.24 41.21 5.48
C GLU A 156 7.32 41.32 4.40
N VAL A 157 6.94 41.11 3.13
CA VAL A 157 7.82 41.14 1.95
C VAL A 157 7.61 42.35 1.05
N LYS A 158 6.65 43.22 1.38
CA LYS A 158 6.34 44.41 0.59
C LYS A 158 7.57 45.32 0.46
N GLY A 159 7.96 45.62 -0.78
CA GLY A 159 9.10 46.48 -1.10
C GLY A 159 10.48 45.80 -0.95
N LEU A 160 10.54 44.50 -0.65
CA LEU A 160 11.80 43.76 -0.65
C LEU A 160 12.19 43.34 -2.07
N GLU A 161 13.48 43.44 -2.37
CA GLU A 161 14.05 42.92 -3.60
C GLU A 161 14.12 41.39 -3.56
N VAL A 162 13.59 40.74 -4.60
CA VAL A 162 13.68 39.30 -4.79
C VAL A 162 15.07 38.92 -5.28
N LYS A 163 15.74 38.05 -4.53
CA LYS A 163 17.05 37.50 -4.89
C LYS A 163 16.92 36.06 -5.40
N ASN A 164 17.77 35.69 -6.35
CA ASN A 164 17.91 34.30 -6.77
C ASN A 164 19.07 33.64 -6.01
N ILE A 165 18.96 32.34 -5.77
CA ILE A 165 20.03 31.53 -5.17
C ILE A 165 20.02 30.13 -5.77
N ASP A 166 21.21 29.60 -6.06
CA ASP A 166 21.36 28.20 -6.47
C ASP A 166 21.51 27.28 -5.24
N LEU A 167 20.47 26.48 -5.03
CA LEU A 167 20.36 25.43 -4.03
C LEU A 167 20.27 24.04 -4.69
N SER A 168 20.63 23.87 -5.96
CA SER A 168 20.46 22.62 -6.72
C SER A 168 21.09 21.43 -6.00
N SER A 169 22.30 21.58 -5.48
CA SER A 169 22.98 20.52 -4.70
C SER A 169 22.26 20.20 -3.39
N LEU A 170 21.69 21.19 -2.71
CA LEU A 170 20.93 20.98 -1.47
C LEU A 170 19.61 20.25 -1.75
N ILE A 171 18.89 20.66 -2.81
CA ILE A 171 17.62 20.05 -3.22
C ILE A 171 17.85 18.61 -3.67
N ARG A 172 18.86 18.35 -4.51
CA ARG A 172 19.22 16.99 -4.97
C ARG A 172 19.50 16.04 -3.81
N ASN A 173 20.15 16.53 -2.75
CA ASN A 173 20.53 15.73 -1.59
C ASN A 173 19.53 15.83 -0.43
N ASN A 174 18.36 16.45 -0.65
CA ASN A 174 17.35 16.57 0.39
C ASN A 174 16.72 15.20 0.70
N PRO A 175 16.84 14.67 1.93
CA PRO A 175 16.27 13.37 2.29
C PRO A 175 14.75 13.32 2.19
N PHE A 176 14.08 14.48 2.29
CA PHE A 176 12.63 14.60 2.22
C PHE A 176 12.10 14.67 0.79
N GLY A 177 12.96 14.87 -0.23
CA GLY A 177 12.56 14.92 -1.64
C GLY A 177 12.71 16.30 -2.30
N TYR A 178 12.13 16.42 -3.48
CA TYR A 178 12.44 17.50 -4.44
C TYR A 178 11.39 18.61 -4.54
N LEU A 179 10.38 18.61 -3.66
CA LEU A 179 9.35 19.65 -3.67
C LEU A 179 9.79 20.92 -2.91
N PRO A 180 9.18 22.08 -3.23
CA PRO A 180 9.21 23.28 -2.41
C PRO A 180 8.93 23.01 -0.92
N SER A 181 7.86 22.28 -0.60
CA SER A 181 7.52 21.86 0.77
C SER A 181 8.61 21.02 1.44
N ASN A 182 9.29 20.15 0.70
CA ASN A 182 10.40 19.33 1.23
C ASN A 182 11.63 20.18 1.56
N LEU A 183 11.90 21.24 0.79
CA LEU A 183 12.97 22.19 1.13
C LEU A 183 12.62 22.98 2.41
N SER A 184 11.37 23.42 2.54
CA SER A 184 10.86 24.03 3.78
C SER A 184 11.02 23.08 4.97
N GLN A 185 10.67 21.80 4.80
CA GLN A 185 10.82 20.79 5.84
C GLN A 185 12.28 20.61 6.27
N LEU A 186 13.20 20.48 5.32
CA LEU A 186 14.64 20.38 5.59
C LEU A 186 15.14 21.57 6.42
N LEU A 187 14.79 22.79 6.01
CA LEU A 187 15.23 24.01 6.66
C LEU A 187 14.60 24.21 8.05
N SER A 188 13.43 23.61 8.31
CA SER A 188 12.82 23.61 9.66
C SER A 188 13.65 22.83 10.70
N TYR A 189 14.39 21.82 10.25
CA TYR A 189 15.29 21.05 11.12
C TYR A 189 16.71 21.65 11.18
N ALA A 190 17.11 22.39 10.14
CA ALA A 190 18.45 22.95 9.99
C ALA A 190 18.80 24.00 11.05
N THR A 191 19.95 23.88 11.71
CA THR A 191 20.45 24.93 12.63
C THR A 191 20.73 26.23 11.87
N TYR A 192 20.47 27.37 12.51
CA TYR A 192 20.76 28.68 11.93
C TYR A 192 22.22 28.84 11.48
N GLU A 193 23.19 28.33 12.25
CA GLU A 193 24.61 28.36 11.86
C GLU A 193 24.88 27.63 10.52
N SER A 194 24.20 26.52 10.26
CA SER A 194 24.36 25.80 8.98
C SER A 194 23.67 26.53 7.82
N ILE A 195 22.55 27.21 8.09
CA ILE A 195 21.86 28.07 7.12
C ILE A 195 22.72 29.30 6.79
N GLU A 196 23.34 29.94 7.79
CA GLU A 196 24.27 31.06 7.61
C GLU A 196 25.39 30.73 6.62
N LYS A 197 26.05 29.58 6.81
CA LYS A 197 27.07 29.07 5.89
C LYS A 197 26.52 28.86 4.49
N LYS A 198 25.33 28.26 4.37
CA LYS A 198 24.75 27.93 3.06
C LYS A 198 24.28 29.16 2.27
N PHE A 199 23.78 30.19 2.95
CA PHE A 199 23.25 31.41 2.33
C PHE A 199 24.26 32.57 2.33
N ASN A 200 25.48 32.36 2.84
CA ASN A 200 26.49 33.39 3.05
C ASN A 200 25.95 34.61 3.84
N LEU A 201 25.23 34.31 4.92
CA LEU A 201 24.65 35.29 5.85
C LEU A 201 25.28 35.14 7.23
N ARG A 202 25.06 36.12 8.12
CA ARG A 202 25.49 36.08 9.52
C ARG A 202 24.35 36.50 10.44
N ASN A 203 24.34 35.96 11.66
CA ASN A 203 23.39 36.26 12.73
C ASN A 203 21.91 36.07 12.31
N ILE A 204 21.58 34.91 11.74
CA ILE A 204 20.20 34.55 11.40
C ILE A 204 19.39 34.41 12.70
N SER A 205 18.31 35.18 12.81
CA SER A 205 17.39 35.15 13.96
C SER A 205 16.09 34.43 13.65
N ASN A 206 15.65 34.40 12.40
CA ASN A 206 14.43 33.73 11.97
C ASN A 206 14.47 33.39 10.47
N ILE A 207 13.70 32.38 10.07
CA ILE A 207 13.49 32.01 8.68
C ILE A 207 12.02 31.60 8.48
N LYS A 208 11.39 32.19 7.46
CA LYS A 208 10.01 31.92 7.06
C LYS A 208 9.95 31.55 5.58
N THR A 209 8.85 30.96 5.14
CA THR A 209 8.67 30.55 3.76
C THR A 209 7.24 30.71 3.24
N SER A 210 7.09 30.86 1.93
CA SER A 210 5.83 30.60 1.24
C SER A 210 6.14 29.70 0.06
N TYR A 211 5.46 28.56 -0.06
CA TYR A 211 5.72 27.57 -1.10
C TYR A 211 4.45 27.12 -1.79
N ASP A 212 4.60 26.75 -3.06
CA ASP A 212 3.55 26.22 -3.93
C ASP A 212 4.11 25.01 -4.69
N ASP A 213 3.74 23.82 -4.23
CA ASP A 213 4.15 22.56 -4.86
C ASP A 213 3.45 22.30 -6.20
N ILE A 214 2.33 22.96 -6.49
CA ILE A 214 1.66 22.88 -7.80
C ILE A 214 2.52 23.58 -8.85
N LYS A 215 3.03 24.77 -8.51
CA LYS A 215 3.90 25.55 -9.41
C LYS A 215 5.38 25.16 -9.33
N GLY A 216 5.79 24.47 -8.27
CA GLY A 216 7.19 24.15 -8.02
C GLY A 216 7.99 25.40 -7.67
N VAL A 217 7.45 26.26 -6.78
CA VAL A 217 8.07 27.52 -6.37
C VAL A 217 8.12 27.62 -4.85
N ILE A 218 9.25 28.10 -4.31
CA ILE A 218 9.39 28.46 -2.89
C ILE A 218 10.05 29.83 -2.77
N TYR A 219 9.49 30.62 -1.87
CA TYR A 219 10.04 31.87 -1.40
C TYR A 219 10.56 31.70 0.02
N LEU A 220 11.73 32.25 0.30
CA LEU A 220 12.35 32.25 1.64
C LEU A 220 12.54 33.69 2.12
N LEU A 221 12.15 33.94 3.37
CA LEU A 221 12.39 35.21 4.05
C LEU A 221 13.28 34.95 5.26
N ILE A 222 14.53 35.41 5.18
CA ILE A 222 15.53 35.22 6.24
C ILE A 222 15.76 36.55 6.96
N TYR A 223 15.66 36.52 8.28
CA TYR A 223 15.88 37.66 9.16
C TYR A 223 17.26 37.56 9.78
N THR A 224 18.04 38.64 9.71
CA THR A 224 19.36 38.72 10.34
C THR A 224 19.48 39.91 11.30
N ASN A 225 20.45 39.83 12.21
CA ASN A 225 20.77 40.86 13.20
C ASN A 225 19.55 41.26 14.05
N ASN A 226 18.90 40.28 14.68
CA ASN A 226 17.68 40.45 15.49
C ASN A 226 16.53 41.09 14.71
N ASN A 227 16.22 40.52 13.53
CA ASN A 227 15.14 40.96 12.65
C ASN A 227 15.30 42.36 12.02
N LYS A 228 16.49 42.97 12.09
CA LYS A 228 16.77 44.27 11.47
C LYS A 228 16.87 44.21 9.95
N ASN A 229 17.50 43.16 9.41
CA ASN A 229 17.65 42.99 7.98
C ASN A 229 16.81 41.81 7.49
N LYS A 230 16.19 41.96 6.32
CA LYS A 230 15.40 40.93 5.65
C LYS A 230 16.04 40.57 4.31
N HIS A 231 16.18 39.27 4.07
CA HIS A 231 16.67 38.73 2.80
C HIS A 231 15.56 37.88 2.18
N TYR A 232 15.12 38.25 0.99
CA TYR A 232 14.00 37.61 0.30
C TYR A 232 14.50 36.86 -0.93
N TYR A 233 14.31 35.54 -0.95
CA TYR A 233 14.78 34.66 -2.02
C TYR A 233 13.63 34.00 -2.75
N LEU A 234 13.73 33.88 -4.08
CA LEU A 234 12.89 33.05 -4.93
C LEU A 234 13.70 31.84 -5.43
N ILE A 235 13.14 30.66 -5.26
CA ILE A 235 13.68 29.38 -5.73
C ILE A 235 12.59 28.70 -6.57
N ASN A 236 12.90 28.44 -7.84
CA ASN A 236 11.99 27.81 -8.80
C ASN A 236 12.79 26.89 -9.76
N LYS A 237 12.12 26.28 -10.72
CA LYS A 237 12.79 25.39 -11.70
C LYS A 237 13.80 26.10 -12.60
N ASP A 238 13.61 27.38 -12.88
CA ASP A 238 14.47 28.15 -13.79
C ASP A 238 15.85 28.40 -13.19
N ASN A 239 15.91 28.65 -11.88
CA ASN A 239 17.17 28.84 -11.15
C ASN A 239 17.65 27.58 -10.40
N ASN A 240 16.78 26.57 -10.22
CA ASN A 240 17.06 25.30 -9.53
C ASN A 240 16.39 24.11 -10.22
N LYS A 241 17.08 23.51 -11.21
CA LYS A 241 16.55 22.40 -12.04
C LYS A 241 16.10 21.14 -11.29
N GLU A 242 16.65 20.94 -10.10
CA GLU A 242 16.36 19.78 -9.24
C GLU A 242 15.01 19.92 -8.56
N LEU A 243 14.49 21.14 -8.40
CA LEU A 243 13.18 21.40 -7.83
C LEU A 243 12.08 20.84 -8.74
N LYS A 244 11.06 20.24 -8.14
CA LYS A 244 9.93 19.61 -8.84
C LYS A 244 8.61 20.21 -8.41
N ALA A 245 7.61 20.02 -9.25
CA ALA A 245 6.21 20.28 -8.97
C ALA A 245 5.44 18.96 -8.88
N ASN A 246 4.25 18.98 -8.28
CA ASN A 246 3.37 17.80 -8.17
C ASN A 246 3.20 17.06 -9.50
N ILE A 247 3.08 17.83 -10.58
CA ILE A 247 2.87 17.30 -11.93
C ILE A 247 3.98 16.38 -12.43
N ASP A 248 5.22 16.61 -11.99
CA ASP A 248 6.36 15.78 -12.41
C ASP A 248 6.21 14.35 -11.86
N PHE A 249 5.77 14.23 -10.61
CA PHE A 249 5.54 12.95 -9.92
C PHE A 249 4.35 12.19 -10.51
N PHE A 250 3.23 12.89 -10.76
CA PHE A 250 2.06 12.26 -11.37
C PHE A 250 2.28 11.85 -12.82
N THR A 251 3.05 12.64 -13.58
CA THR A 251 3.46 12.28 -14.95
C THR A 251 4.35 11.04 -14.94
N TYR A 252 5.30 10.96 -13.99
CA TYR A 252 6.13 9.77 -13.82
C TYR A 252 5.30 8.50 -13.58
N ILE A 253 4.25 8.57 -12.75
CA ILE A 253 3.33 7.46 -12.53
C ILE A 253 2.50 7.17 -13.79
N LYS A 254 1.84 8.18 -14.38
CA LYS A 254 1.02 8.04 -15.60
C LYS A 254 1.76 7.31 -16.70
N ASP A 255 3.03 7.67 -16.92
CA ASP A 255 3.82 7.15 -18.02
C ASP A 255 4.08 5.65 -17.95
N ARG A 256 3.99 5.08 -16.75
CA ARG A 256 4.28 3.67 -16.44
C ARG A 256 3.02 2.84 -16.13
N SER A 257 1.87 3.48 -15.93
CA SER A 257 0.65 2.84 -15.46
C SER A 257 -0.40 2.65 -16.55
N ILE A 258 -1.11 1.53 -16.47
CA ILE A 258 -2.23 1.14 -17.34
C ILE A 258 -3.40 0.63 -16.49
N GLU A 259 -4.63 0.79 -16.98
CA GLU A 259 -5.76 -0.02 -16.52
C GLU A 259 -5.61 -1.39 -17.16
N LEU A 260 -5.43 -2.44 -16.37
CA LEU A 260 -5.45 -3.83 -16.83
C LEU A 260 -6.86 -4.39 -16.68
N ASN A 261 -7.33 -5.09 -17.71
CA ASN A 261 -8.67 -5.61 -17.76
C ASN A 261 -8.77 -7.00 -18.37
N VAL A 262 -9.63 -7.85 -17.81
CA VAL A 262 -10.05 -9.08 -18.45
C VAL A 262 -11.50 -9.43 -18.10
N ASN A 263 -12.21 -9.93 -19.10
CA ASN A 263 -13.57 -10.44 -18.96
C ASN A 263 -13.51 -11.94 -18.67
N ALA A 264 -14.15 -12.38 -17.59
CA ALA A 264 -14.13 -13.78 -17.17
C ALA A 264 -15.53 -14.32 -16.85
N LYS A 265 -15.72 -15.61 -17.05
CA LYS A 265 -16.90 -16.38 -16.62
C LYS A 265 -16.54 -17.04 -15.29
N GLN A 266 -17.08 -16.53 -14.19
CA GLN A 266 -16.81 -17.00 -12.83
C GLN A 266 -17.98 -17.80 -12.26
N TRP A 267 -17.67 -18.78 -11.42
CA TRP A 267 -18.66 -19.48 -10.61
C TRP A 267 -19.15 -18.60 -9.47
N VAL A 268 -20.43 -18.72 -9.11
CA VAL A 268 -21.01 -18.10 -7.91
C VAL A 268 -21.37 -19.13 -6.86
N SER A 269 -20.97 -18.87 -5.61
CA SER A 269 -21.13 -19.79 -4.48
C SER A 269 -22.54 -19.83 -3.87
N THR A 270 -23.44 -18.93 -4.27
CA THR A 270 -24.84 -18.87 -3.81
C THR A 270 -25.75 -18.88 -5.02
N VAL A 271 -26.44 -20.00 -5.25
CA VAL A 271 -27.49 -20.10 -6.25
C VAL A 271 -28.74 -19.42 -5.69
N ASP A 272 -28.83 -18.11 -5.88
CA ASP A 272 -30.14 -17.45 -5.81
C ASP A 272 -30.95 -17.96 -7.01
N GLN A 273 -32.17 -18.47 -6.83
CA GLN A 273 -32.93 -19.14 -7.90
C GLN A 273 -33.15 -18.26 -9.15
N GLN A 274 -32.94 -16.95 -9.03
CA GLN A 274 -33.04 -15.96 -10.12
C GLN A 274 -31.71 -15.60 -10.79
N LYS A 275 -30.56 -15.90 -10.18
CA LYS A 275 -29.22 -15.56 -10.70
C LYS A 275 -28.48 -16.87 -10.96
N GLY A 276 -28.29 -17.21 -12.24
CA GLY A 276 -27.69 -18.47 -12.66
C GLY A 276 -26.31 -18.76 -12.04
N ILE A 277 -25.77 -19.94 -12.34
CA ILE A 277 -24.55 -20.51 -11.71
C ILE A 277 -23.26 -19.74 -12.08
N PHE A 278 -23.34 -18.78 -13.02
CA PHE A 278 -22.23 -17.94 -13.45
C PHE A 278 -22.48 -16.45 -13.18
N ASN A 279 -21.42 -15.78 -12.78
CA ASN A 279 -21.26 -14.34 -12.96
C ASN A 279 -20.31 -14.08 -14.13
N PHE A 280 -20.49 -12.97 -14.83
CA PHE A 280 -19.64 -12.54 -15.94
C PHE A 280 -18.85 -11.28 -15.56
N PRO A 281 -18.05 -11.32 -14.48
CA PRO A 281 -17.39 -10.14 -14.00
C PRO A 281 -16.31 -9.68 -14.97
N LYS A 282 -15.97 -8.43 -14.76
CA LYS A 282 -14.89 -7.74 -15.42
C LYS A 282 -13.85 -7.44 -14.38
N PHE A 283 -12.73 -8.14 -14.43
CA PHE A 283 -11.58 -7.82 -13.60
C PHE A 283 -10.96 -6.53 -14.10
N LEU A 284 -10.83 -5.55 -13.22
CA LEU A 284 -10.30 -4.24 -13.54
C LEU A 284 -9.40 -3.80 -12.39
N GLY A 285 -8.20 -3.35 -12.74
CA GLY A 285 -7.27 -2.80 -11.77
C GLY A 285 -6.15 -2.02 -12.45
N THR A 286 -5.33 -1.37 -11.63
CA THR A 286 -4.12 -0.70 -12.12
C THR A 286 -2.95 -1.68 -12.17
N ALA A 287 -2.16 -1.61 -13.23
CA ALA A 287 -0.87 -2.26 -13.31
C ALA A 287 0.17 -1.27 -13.84
N TRP A 288 1.45 -1.48 -13.52
CA TRP A 288 2.52 -0.61 -13.99
C TRP A 288 3.81 -1.37 -14.27
N VAL A 289 4.64 -0.84 -15.16
CA VAL A 289 5.84 -1.51 -15.66
C VAL A 289 6.99 -1.44 -14.63
N ILE A 290 7.45 -2.60 -14.20
CA ILE A 290 8.64 -2.75 -13.35
C ILE A 290 9.90 -2.70 -14.22
N ASP A 291 9.98 -3.61 -15.20
CA ASP A 291 11.14 -3.86 -16.07
C ASP A 291 10.69 -4.66 -17.31
N ARG A 292 11.60 -4.99 -18.21
CA ARG A 292 11.40 -5.88 -19.35
C ARG A 292 12.46 -6.98 -19.38
N ILE A 293 12.06 -8.18 -19.77
CA ILE A 293 12.98 -9.30 -20.01
C ILE A 293 13.68 -9.11 -21.36
N LYS A 294 15.01 -9.25 -21.37
CA LYS A 294 15.81 -9.27 -22.60
C LYS A 294 15.63 -10.63 -23.28
N ASN A 295 14.87 -10.65 -24.37
CA ASN A 295 14.60 -11.89 -25.10
C ASN A 295 15.19 -11.79 -26.51
N LYS A 296 16.35 -12.42 -26.72
CA LYS A 296 17.10 -12.34 -28.00
C LYS A 296 16.46 -13.13 -29.14
N ASN A 297 15.58 -14.09 -28.81
CA ASN A 297 15.04 -15.06 -29.76
C ASN A 297 13.56 -14.81 -30.13
N ASN A 298 12.92 -13.76 -29.59
CA ASN A 298 11.52 -13.44 -29.88
C ASN A 298 11.43 -12.13 -30.67
N ASN A 299 11.30 -12.25 -31.98
CA ASN A 299 11.38 -11.09 -32.87
C ASN A 299 10.13 -10.19 -32.83
N ASP A 300 8.96 -10.76 -32.51
CA ASP A 300 7.67 -10.05 -32.69
C ASP A 300 7.05 -9.52 -31.39
N HIS A 301 7.57 -9.92 -30.22
CA HIS A 301 7.00 -9.54 -28.92
C HIS A 301 8.04 -8.98 -27.95
N TYR A 302 7.59 -8.06 -27.12
CA TYR A 302 8.23 -7.71 -25.86
C TYR A 302 7.61 -8.50 -24.71
N GLU A 303 8.38 -8.71 -23.67
CA GLU A 303 7.95 -9.40 -22.45
C GLU A 303 8.16 -8.50 -21.23
N LEU A 304 7.05 -7.96 -20.73
CA LEU A 304 7.04 -6.96 -19.66
C LEU A 304 6.83 -7.61 -18.30
N LEU A 305 7.55 -7.10 -17.30
CA LEU A 305 7.27 -7.34 -15.89
C LEU A 305 6.37 -6.21 -15.39
N LEU A 306 5.16 -6.54 -14.96
CA LEU A 306 4.17 -5.58 -14.45
C LEU A 306 3.90 -5.84 -12.98
N ALA A 307 3.76 -4.79 -12.18
CA ALA A 307 3.29 -4.88 -10.80
C ALA A 307 1.79 -4.61 -10.73
N THR A 308 1.08 -5.41 -9.94
CA THR A 308 -0.32 -5.19 -9.52
C THR A 308 -0.57 -5.89 -8.17
N ASN A 309 -1.79 -5.84 -7.62
CA ASN A 309 -2.15 -6.65 -6.45
C ASN A 309 -2.53 -8.08 -6.85
N MET A 310 -2.39 -9.05 -5.95
CA MET A 310 -2.83 -10.43 -6.20
C MET A 310 -4.34 -10.48 -6.47
N HIS A 311 -5.13 -9.73 -5.69
CA HIS A 311 -6.58 -9.73 -5.85
C HIS A 311 -7.06 -9.13 -7.20
N VAL A 312 -6.26 -8.27 -7.84
CA VAL A 312 -6.58 -7.71 -9.16
C VAL A 312 -6.51 -8.77 -10.25
N PHE A 313 -5.57 -9.72 -10.12
CA PHE A 313 -5.36 -10.82 -11.06
C PHE A 313 -5.71 -12.18 -10.43
N ASN A 314 -6.70 -12.22 -9.54
CA ASN A 314 -7.12 -13.47 -8.91
C ASN A 314 -8.07 -14.25 -9.83
N LEU A 315 -7.52 -15.23 -10.54
CA LEU A 315 -8.28 -16.11 -11.44
C LEU A 315 -8.79 -17.39 -10.76
N ARG A 316 -8.59 -17.58 -9.45
CA ARG A 316 -9.03 -18.77 -8.72
C ARG A 316 -10.54 -18.97 -8.83
N SER A 317 -11.34 -17.93 -8.57
CA SER A 317 -12.81 -18.00 -8.70
C SER A 317 -13.30 -18.27 -10.13
N THR A 318 -12.43 -18.12 -11.13
CA THR A 318 -12.70 -18.49 -12.52
C THR A 318 -12.40 -19.98 -12.73
N PHE A 319 -11.16 -20.41 -12.49
CA PHE A 319 -10.69 -21.73 -12.94
C PHE A 319 -10.71 -22.84 -11.87
N ASP A 320 -10.74 -22.50 -10.59
CA ASP A 320 -10.79 -23.47 -9.49
C ASP A 320 -12.24 -23.90 -9.21
N LYS A 321 -12.67 -25.01 -9.83
CA LYS A 321 -14.01 -25.57 -9.56
C LYS A 321 -14.13 -26.12 -8.14
N THR A 322 -13.04 -26.59 -7.53
CA THR A 322 -13.07 -27.23 -6.20
C THR A 322 -13.47 -26.23 -5.10
N TYR A 323 -13.09 -24.96 -5.26
CA TYR A 323 -13.48 -23.86 -4.38
C TYR A 323 -15.00 -23.69 -4.24
N HIS A 324 -15.76 -24.06 -5.28
CA HIS A 324 -17.22 -23.95 -5.29
C HIS A 324 -17.92 -25.30 -5.08
N TYR A 325 -17.25 -26.41 -5.41
CA TYR A 325 -17.80 -27.77 -5.34
C TYR A 325 -18.31 -28.15 -3.94
N ASP A 326 -17.51 -27.91 -2.90
CA ASP A 326 -17.88 -28.24 -1.51
C ASP A 326 -19.10 -27.43 -1.03
N LYS A 327 -19.31 -26.22 -1.58
CA LYS A 327 -20.50 -25.39 -1.29
C LYS A 327 -21.72 -25.88 -2.08
N PHE A 328 -21.56 -26.29 -3.34
CA PHE A 328 -22.66 -26.81 -4.14
C PHE A 328 -23.20 -28.16 -3.65
N LYS A 329 -22.31 -29.05 -3.20
CA LYS A 329 -22.67 -30.37 -2.64
C LYS A 329 -23.58 -30.26 -1.42
N ASN A 330 -23.40 -29.21 -0.62
CA ASN A 330 -24.13 -29.02 0.64
C ASN A 330 -25.49 -28.32 0.47
N VAL A 331 -25.79 -27.73 -0.70
CA VAL A 331 -26.93 -26.79 -0.81
C VAL A 331 -28.19 -27.39 -1.44
N ASN A 332 -28.18 -28.41 -2.31
CA ASN A 332 -29.42 -28.72 -3.06
C ASN A 332 -29.53 -30.10 -3.77
N GLY A 333 -29.28 -31.23 -3.12
CA GLY A 333 -29.66 -32.56 -3.68
C GLY A 333 -29.09 -32.93 -5.07
N TYR A 334 -28.14 -32.14 -5.59
CA TYR A 334 -27.46 -32.34 -6.85
C TYR A 334 -26.51 -33.54 -6.75
N LYS A 335 -26.46 -34.37 -7.79
CA LYS A 335 -25.57 -35.54 -7.88
C LYS A 335 -24.19 -35.12 -8.36
N ASP A 336 -23.16 -35.91 -8.08
CA ASP A 336 -21.79 -35.68 -8.59
C ASP A 336 -21.75 -35.57 -10.13
N GLU A 337 -22.74 -36.17 -10.81
CA GLU A 337 -22.98 -36.14 -12.25
C GLU A 337 -23.40 -34.74 -12.77
N ASP A 338 -24.18 -33.98 -11.99
CA ASP A 338 -24.69 -32.64 -12.34
C ASP A 338 -23.58 -31.57 -12.35
N PHE A 339 -22.38 -31.93 -11.86
CA PHE A 339 -21.19 -31.08 -11.81
C PHE A 339 -20.09 -31.57 -12.76
N GLY A 340 -20.44 -32.42 -13.72
CA GLY A 340 -19.52 -32.98 -14.70
C GLY A 340 -18.62 -31.92 -15.34
N TRP A 341 -17.30 -32.09 -15.23
CA TRP A 341 -16.28 -31.15 -15.72
C TRP A 341 -16.47 -30.66 -17.16
N LYS A 342 -17.18 -31.45 -17.99
CA LYS A 342 -17.42 -31.25 -19.43
C LYS A 342 -18.62 -30.37 -19.76
N GLU A 343 -19.52 -30.10 -18.82
CA GLU A 343 -20.80 -29.43 -19.13
C GLU A 343 -20.72 -27.90 -19.07
N PHE A 344 -19.77 -27.35 -18.28
CA PHE A 344 -19.67 -25.90 -18.08
C PHE A 344 -18.21 -25.42 -17.98
N PRO A 345 -17.65 -24.80 -19.02
CA PRO A 345 -16.26 -24.32 -19.01
C PRO A 345 -16.18 -22.85 -18.56
N PRO A 346 -15.77 -22.58 -17.31
CA PRO A 346 -15.32 -21.24 -16.96
C PRO A 346 -14.10 -20.85 -17.80
N GLY A 347 -13.85 -19.56 -17.92
CA GLY A 347 -12.75 -19.04 -18.71
C GLY A 347 -12.96 -17.59 -19.10
N PHE A 348 -12.31 -17.16 -20.17
CA PHE A 348 -12.39 -15.80 -20.67
C PHE A 348 -13.50 -15.65 -21.71
N TYR A 349 -13.96 -14.41 -21.90
CA TYR A 349 -14.88 -14.09 -23.00
C TYR A 349 -14.52 -12.73 -23.62
N ASP A 350 -14.90 -12.53 -24.88
CA ASP A 350 -14.53 -11.35 -25.66
C ASP A 350 -15.24 -10.06 -25.21
N GLY A 351 -16.37 -10.19 -24.51
CA GLY A 351 -17.24 -9.11 -24.07
C GLY A 351 -18.47 -8.88 -24.94
N ILE A 352 -18.64 -9.60 -26.06
CA ILE A 352 -19.73 -9.40 -27.03
C ILE A 352 -20.94 -10.26 -26.67
N LYS A 353 -20.72 -11.50 -26.21
CA LYS A 353 -21.79 -12.43 -25.81
C LYS A 353 -21.76 -12.67 -24.30
N THR A 354 -22.41 -11.80 -23.53
CA THR A 354 -22.49 -11.92 -22.05
C THR A 354 -23.42 -13.04 -21.55
N ASN A 355 -24.15 -13.68 -22.47
CA ASN A 355 -25.13 -14.74 -22.15
C ASN A 355 -24.70 -16.11 -22.67
N ASP A 356 -23.54 -16.19 -23.33
CA ASP A 356 -23.03 -17.44 -23.90
C ASP A 356 -22.22 -18.19 -22.85
N SER A 357 -22.74 -19.34 -22.40
CA SER A 357 -22.08 -20.25 -21.44
C SER A 357 -21.12 -21.24 -22.09
N GLY A 358 -20.90 -21.18 -23.41
CA GLY A 358 -20.03 -22.09 -24.15
C GLY A 358 -18.53 -21.90 -23.87
N ASP A 359 -17.71 -22.84 -24.34
CA ASP A 359 -16.23 -22.73 -24.29
C ASP A 359 -15.72 -21.77 -25.36
N ASN A 360 -15.01 -20.72 -24.96
CA ASN A 360 -14.49 -19.70 -25.86
C ASN A 360 -13.00 -19.89 -26.18
N ARG A 361 -12.35 -20.98 -25.73
CA ARG A 361 -10.91 -21.24 -25.95
C ARG A 361 -10.49 -21.29 -27.42
N ASN A 362 -11.39 -21.76 -28.29
CA ASN A 362 -11.13 -21.99 -29.71
C ASN A 362 -11.92 -21.02 -30.63
N ILE A 363 -12.57 -20.00 -30.06
CA ILE A 363 -13.31 -19.01 -30.83
C ILE A 363 -12.38 -17.87 -31.21
N GLU A 364 -12.33 -17.55 -32.50
CA GLU A 364 -11.60 -16.39 -33.00
C GLU A 364 -12.54 -15.17 -33.13
N PRO A 365 -12.08 -13.95 -32.76
CA PRO A 365 -10.77 -13.65 -32.17
C PRO A 365 -10.66 -14.14 -30.72
N LYS A 366 -9.50 -14.71 -30.35
CA LYS A 366 -9.27 -15.17 -28.98
C LYS A 366 -9.40 -14.03 -27.95
N PRO A 367 -9.94 -14.30 -26.75
CA PRO A 367 -9.92 -13.34 -25.67
C PRO A 367 -8.49 -12.87 -25.34
N ALA A 368 -8.33 -11.57 -25.07
CA ALA A 368 -7.07 -10.94 -24.73
C ALA A 368 -7.15 -10.25 -23.36
N PHE A 369 -5.99 -10.06 -22.71
CA PHE A 369 -5.91 -9.09 -21.62
C PHE A 369 -5.91 -7.69 -22.24
N LYS A 370 -6.94 -6.93 -21.91
CA LYS A 370 -7.19 -5.60 -22.45
C LYS A 370 -6.56 -4.54 -21.56
N VAL A 371 -6.20 -3.42 -22.17
CA VAL A 371 -5.71 -2.26 -21.45
C VAL A 371 -6.50 -1.01 -21.79
N ASN A 372 -6.59 -0.10 -20.85
CA ASN A 372 -7.12 1.24 -21.07
C ASN A 372 -6.17 2.29 -20.49
N ARG A 373 -6.19 3.48 -21.06
CA ARG A 373 -5.30 4.58 -20.69
C ARG A 373 -5.86 5.91 -21.17
N ILE A 374 -5.58 6.96 -20.41
CA ILE A 374 -5.97 8.33 -20.78
C ILE A 374 -5.24 8.75 -22.05
N LYS A 375 -5.96 9.37 -22.99
CA LYS A 375 -5.44 9.73 -24.32
C LYS A 375 -4.55 10.97 -24.26
N GLU A 376 -4.63 11.73 -23.16
CA GLU A 376 -3.88 12.94 -22.91
C GLU A 376 -2.37 12.64 -22.78
N ASN A 377 -1.59 13.31 -23.62
CA ASN A 377 -0.14 13.19 -23.61
C ASN A 377 0.49 13.83 -22.36
N SER A 378 -0.12 14.90 -21.85
CA SER A 378 0.30 15.66 -20.66
C SER A 378 -0.84 15.79 -19.67
N LEU A 379 -0.49 15.92 -18.39
CA LEU A 379 -1.41 16.26 -17.32
C LEU A 379 -1.35 17.78 -17.08
N ASP A 380 -2.47 18.35 -16.65
CA ASP A 380 -2.57 19.77 -16.25
C ASP A 380 -1.79 20.04 -14.97
N LEU A 381 -1.28 21.27 -14.81
CA LEU A 381 -0.47 21.67 -13.66
C LEU A 381 -1.14 21.37 -12.31
N ASP A 382 -2.47 21.51 -12.24
CA ASP A 382 -3.26 21.29 -11.03
C ASP A 382 -3.69 19.82 -10.81
N PHE A 383 -3.17 18.87 -11.60
CA PHE A 383 -3.44 17.44 -11.40
C PHE A 383 -3.15 17.01 -9.96
N GLY A 384 -4.06 16.21 -9.40
CA GLY A 384 -4.07 15.83 -7.99
C GLY A 384 -4.95 16.72 -7.12
N VAL A 385 -5.37 17.91 -7.61
CA VAL A 385 -6.44 18.70 -6.99
C VAL A 385 -7.79 18.17 -7.50
N PHE A 386 -8.51 17.45 -6.64
CA PHE A 386 -9.73 16.72 -7.03
C PHE A 386 -10.75 17.64 -7.74
N GLU A 387 -11.12 18.77 -7.14
CA GLU A 387 -12.15 19.66 -7.69
C GLU A 387 -11.82 20.23 -9.07
N LYS A 388 -10.53 20.34 -9.41
CA LYS A 388 -10.08 20.89 -10.70
C LYS A 388 -10.10 19.85 -11.83
N ASN A 389 -9.99 18.57 -11.48
CA ASN A 389 -9.70 17.49 -12.43
C ASN A 389 -10.74 16.36 -12.46
N LYS A 390 -11.81 16.49 -11.67
CA LYS A 390 -12.82 15.43 -11.48
C LYS A 390 -13.54 14.96 -12.76
N TYR A 391 -13.43 15.67 -13.89
CA TYR A 391 -14.04 15.28 -15.17
C TYR A 391 -13.08 15.25 -16.38
N LYS A 392 -11.75 15.35 -16.16
CA LYS A 392 -10.81 15.51 -17.28
C LYS A 392 -10.17 14.21 -17.76
N TYR A 393 -9.79 13.31 -16.86
CA TYR A 393 -8.97 12.15 -17.19
C TYR A 393 -9.78 10.85 -17.19
N GLU A 394 -10.91 10.89 -17.87
CA GLU A 394 -11.92 9.82 -17.88
C GLU A 394 -11.68 8.81 -19.01
N LEU A 395 -12.09 7.57 -18.78
CA LEU A 395 -11.96 6.47 -19.72
C LEU A 395 -13.31 5.93 -20.15
N ASP A 396 -13.42 5.64 -21.45
CA ASP A 396 -14.57 4.94 -22.00
C ASP A 396 -14.36 3.43 -22.00
N HIS A 397 -15.43 2.65 -21.86
CA HIS A 397 -15.31 1.19 -21.94
C HIS A 397 -14.90 0.72 -23.34
N ASN A 398 -15.24 1.49 -24.37
CA ASN A 398 -15.00 1.17 -25.78
C ASN A 398 -13.57 1.47 -26.24
N ASP A 399 -12.80 2.24 -25.46
CA ASP A 399 -11.43 2.64 -25.81
C ASP A 399 -10.37 1.59 -25.46
N ARG A 400 -10.79 0.41 -25.00
CA ARG A 400 -9.86 -0.66 -24.60
C ARG A 400 -9.13 -1.27 -25.79
N ILE A 401 -7.84 -1.50 -25.59
CA ILE A 401 -6.95 -2.11 -26.57
C ILE A 401 -6.66 -3.54 -26.14
N ASP A 402 -6.82 -4.50 -27.05
CA ASP A 402 -6.32 -5.87 -26.87
C ASP A 402 -4.78 -5.84 -26.90
N ALA A 403 -4.16 -5.86 -25.73
CA ALA A 403 -2.72 -5.59 -25.57
C ALA A 403 -1.89 -6.87 -25.42
N PHE A 404 -2.35 -7.80 -24.60
CA PHE A 404 -1.66 -9.08 -24.38
C PHE A 404 -2.57 -10.20 -24.94
N GLU A 405 -2.31 -10.59 -26.19
CA GLU A 405 -3.15 -11.50 -26.98
C GLU A 405 -3.14 -12.94 -26.44
N ASP A 406 -4.21 -13.68 -26.71
CA ASP A 406 -4.43 -15.07 -26.25
C ASP A 406 -4.28 -15.22 -24.72
N ALA A 407 -5.28 -14.72 -23.99
CA ALA A 407 -5.32 -14.80 -22.53
C ALA A 407 -5.20 -16.25 -22.03
N TYR A 408 -5.79 -17.22 -22.75
CA TYR A 408 -5.69 -18.65 -22.43
C TYR A 408 -4.26 -19.20 -22.56
N ALA A 409 -3.46 -18.68 -23.49
CA ALA A 409 -2.05 -19.08 -23.60
C ALA A 409 -1.14 -18.49 -22.51
N GLN A 410 -1.57 -17.43 -21.81
CA GLN A 410 -0.71 -16.70 -20.89
C GLN A 410 -1.11 -16.82 -19.41
N TYR A 411 -2.40 -17.01 -19.08
CA TYR A 411 -2.89 -16.78 -17.72
C TYR A 411 -2.26 -17.66 -16.61
N LEU A 412 -1.85 -18.90 -16.91
CA LEU A 412 -1.20 -19.78 -15.94
C LEU A 412 0.25 -19.38 -15.65
N ASP A 413 0.93 -18.75 -16.62
CA ASP A 413 2.34 -18.34 -16.52
C ASP A 413 2.51 -16.85 -16.26
N ALA A 414 1.43 -16.06 -16.41
CA ALA A 414 1.44 -14.63 -16.18
C ALA A 414 1.80 -14.30 -14.73
N PRO A 415 1.21 -14.94 -13.68
CA PRO A 415 1.69 -14.79 -12.31
C PRO A 415 3.13 -15.28 -12.16
N TYR A 416 4.07 -14.35 -12.07
CA TYR A 416 5.49 -14.68 -12.05
C TYR A 416 6.05 -14.72 -10.63
N TYR A 417 5.73 -13.73 -9.80
CA TYR A 417 6.27 -13.62 -8.45
C TYR A 417 5.29 -12.99 -7.48
N THR A 418 5.16 -13.59 -6.30
CA THR A 418 4.53 -13.03 -5.11
C THR A 418 5.43 -13.27 -3.90
N PRO A 419 5.64 -12.27 -3.03
CA PRO A 419 6.54 -12.36 -1.89
C PRO A 419 5.97 -13.27 -0.80
N ARG A 420 6.80 -14.16 -0.29
CA ARG A 420 6.44 -15.08 0.79
C ARG A 420 7.55 -15.28 1.80
N TYR A 421 7.16 -15.29 3.05
CA TYR A 421 8.01 -15.31 4.23
C TYR A 421 7.35 -16.13 5.33
N GLU A 422 8.18 -16.61 6.24
CA GLU A 422 7.71 -17.29 7.43
C GLU A 422 7.45 -16.29 8.56
N SER A 423 6.34 -16.48 9.26
CA SER A 423 5.90 -15.64 10.36
C SER A 423 5.34 -16.51 11.49
N ASN A 424 5.60 -16.11 12.73
CA ASN A 424 5.06 -16.75 13.93
C ASN A 424 4.14 -15.82 14.72
N ASN A 425 3.41 -16.40 15.66
CA ASN A 425 2.58 -15.68 16.63
C ASN A 425 1.62 -14.68 15.96
N THR A 426 1.09 -15.05 14.79
CA THR A 426 0.00 -14.33 14.14
C THR A 426 -1.31 -14.77 14.77
N TYR A 427 -2.20 -13.83 15.07
CA TYR A 427 -3.48 -14.14 15.67
C TYR A 427 -4.61 -14.09 14.63
N LEU A 428 -5.36 -15.18 14.46
CA LEU A 428 -6.52 -15.25 13.60
C LEU A 428 -7.81 -14.91 14.37
N LYS A 429 -8.52 -13.86 13.96
CA LYS A 429 -9.86 -13.49 14.41
C LYS A 429 -10.86 -13.70 13.27
N ALA A 430 -11.27 -14.95 13.05
CA ALA A 430 -12.18 -15.31 11.96
C ALA A 430 -13.58 -15.64 12.46
N ILE A 431 -14.61 -15.04 11.85
CA ILE A 431 -16.02 -15.22 12.26
C ILE A 431 -16.60 -16.49 11.61
N GLU A 432 -16.26 -16.77 10.35
CA GLU A 432 -16.65 -18.00 9.65
C GLU A 432 -15.66 -19.15 9.93
N LYS A 433 -16.14 -20.41 9.91
CA LYS A 433 -15.33 -21.62 10.15
C LYS A 433 -14.04 -21.56 9.33
N ASN A 434 -12.89 -21.71 10.01
CA ASN A 434 -11.52 -21.88 9.51
C ASN A 434 -11.35 -21.70 8.00
N SER A 435 -10.57 -20.70 7.57
CA SER A 435 -9.92 -20.73 6.25
C SER A 435 -9.45 -22.17 5.96
N GLU A 436 -9.68 -22.70 4.75
CA GLU A 436 -9.28 -24.08 4.38
C GLU A 436 -7.81 -24.37 4.75
N THR A 437 -7.00 -23.32 4.88
CA THR A 437 -5.59 -23.32 5.23
C THR A 437 -5.29 -23.39 6.73
N LEU A 438 -6.27 -23.36 7.65
CA LEU A 438 -6.05 -23.30 9.10
C LEU A 438 -6.97 -24.23 9.91
N LYS A 439 -6.55 -24.57 11.13
CA LYS A 439 -7.20 -25.59 11.97
C LYS A 439 -8.17 -25.06 13.02
N ASN A 440 -8.01 -23.81 13.50
CA ASN A 440 -8.87 -23.22 14.54
C ASN A 440 -9.04 -21.70 14.36
N ASN A 441 -10.27 -21.20 14.50
CA ASN A 441 -10.57 -19.78 14.64
C ASN A 441 -10.13 -19.28 16.03
N PHE A 442 -9.88 -17.98 16.16
CA PHE A 442 -9.52 -17.33 17.43
C PHE A 442 -8.29 -17.97 18.08
N SER A 443 -7.19 -18.05 17.32
CA SER A 443 -5.99 -18.72 17.79
C SER A 443 -4.71 -18.12 17.22
N TYR A 444 -3.61 -18.36 17.92
CA TYR A 444 -2.28 -18.13 17.39
C TYR A 444 -1.90 -19.23 16.40
N PHE A 445 -1.26 -18.83 15.31
CA PHE A 445 -0.70 -19.75 14.34
C PHE A 445 0.61 -19.22 13.76
N ASN A 446 1.36 -20.15 13.18
CA ASN A 446 2.55 -19.86 12.39
C ASN A 446 2.21 -20.15 10.92
N THR A 447 2.83 -19.43 10.00
CA THR A 447 2.61 -19.62 8.57
C THR A 447 3.88 -19.39 7.79
N LYS A 448 4.08 -20.20 6.75
CA LYS A 448 5.13 -20.03 5.73
C LYS A 448 4.66 -19.17 4.55
N ASN A 449 3.40 -18.77 4.57
CA ASN A 449 2.72 -18.03 3.50
C ASN A 449 2.47 -16.56 3.90
N SER A 450 3.23 -15.99 4.83
CA SER A 450 3.14 -14.56 5.15
C SER A 450 3.70 -13.74 3.99
N GLY A 451 3.07 -12.65 3.61
CA GLY A 451 3.53 -11.85 2.48
C GLY A 451 2.80 -10.53 2.35
N ALA A 452 2.64 -10.11 1.10
CA ALA A 452 1.96 -8.88 0.72
C ALA A 452 0.93 -9.19 -0.36
N ASP A 453 -0.13 -8.40 -0.42
CA ASP A 453 -1.01 -8.35 -1.59
C ASP A 453 -0.30 -7.69 -2.78
N PHE A 454 0.67 -8.40 -3.36
CA PHE A 454 1.50 -7.93 -4.46
C PHE A 454 1.75 -9.08 -5.43
N LEU A 455 1.66 -8.78 -6.72
CA LEU A 455 1.91 -9.72 -7.78
C LEU A 455 2.74 -9.05 -8.88
N THR A 456 3.83 -9.71 -9.26
CA THR A 456 4.50 -9.45 -10.53
C THR A 456 3.91 -10.34 -11.61
N LEU A 457 3.39 -9.72 -12.67
CA LEU A 457 2.95 -10.38 -13.88
C LEU A 457 4.05 -10.35 -14.93
N ARG A 458 4.19 -11.44 -15.68
CA ARG A 458 5.05 -11.57 -16.87
C ARG A 458 4.14 -11.74 -18.09
N LEU A 459 3.95 -10.67 -18.85
CA LEU A 459 3.03 -10.66 -20.00
C LEU A 459 3.74 -10.31 -21.31
N LYS A 460 3.29 -10.93 -22.40
CA LYS A 460 3.82 -10.72 -23.76
C LYS A 460 2.93 -9.77 -24.54
N ILE A 461 3.53 -8.74 -25.12
CA ILE A 461 2.88 -7.73 -25.96
C ILE A 461 3.56 -7.69 -27.33
N LYS A 462 2.77 -7.64 -28.41
CA LYS A 462 3.32 -7.44 -29.76
C LYS A 462 4.06 -6.11 -29.85
N LYS A 463 5.23 -6.08 -30.48
CA LYS A 463 6.02 -4.84 -30.62
C LYS A 463 5.20 -3.69 -31.25
N THR A 464 4.33 -4.02 -32.21
CA THR A 464 3.45 -3.07 -32.92
C THR A 464 2.37 -2.42 -32.03
N LYS A 465 1.99 -3.06 -30.93
CA LYS A 465 0.95 -2.57 -29.99
C LYS A 465 1.54 -1.69 -28.88
N LEU A 466 2.83 -1.76 -28.62
CA LEU A 466 3.44 -1.08 -27.47
C LEU A 466 3.23 0.43 -27.50
N LYS A 467 3.29 1.07 -28.67
CA LYS A 467 3.09 2.51 -28.82
C LYS A 467 1.71 2.98 -28.34
N ASP A 468 0.69 2.13 -28.47
CA ASP A 468 -0.69 2.47 -28.12
C ASP A 468 -0.96 2.23 -26.62
N VAL A 469 -0.16 1.36 -25.98
CA VAL A 469 -0.31 0.97 -24.57
C VAL A 469 0.62 1.78 -23.65
N LEU A 470 1.89 1.93 -24.04
CA LEU A 470 2.95 2.59 -23.29
C LEU A 470 3.80 3.46 -24.24
N PRO A 471 3.27 4.59 -24.74
CA PRO A 471 3.93 5.42 -25.75
C PRO A 471 5.31 5.93 -25.32
N LYS A 472 5.48 6.25 -24.03
CA LYS A 472 6.78 6.71 -23.50
C LYS A 472 7.83 5.60 -23.51
N LEU A 473 7.48 4.38 -23.11
CA LEU A 473 8.39 3.24 -23.25
C LEU A 473 8.71 2.97 -24.72
N ALA A 474 7.70 2.97 -25.60
CA ALA A 474 7.90 2.76 -27.03
C ALA A 474 8.89 3.76 -27.67
N SER A 475 8.93 5.00 -27.15
CA SER A 475 9.86 6.03 -27.66
C SER A 475 11.33 5.81 -27.30
N VAL A 476 11.61 5.01 -26.26
CA VAL A 476 12.97 4.75 -25.73
C VAL A 476 13.38 3.28 -25.73
N ILE A 477 12.48 2.35 -26.09
CA ILE A 477 12.74 0.91 -26.04
C ILE A 477 13.89 0.51 -26.97
N GLU A 478 14.73 -0.42 -26.53
CA GLU A 478 15.95 -0.90 -27.21
C GLU A 478 17.03 0.20 -27.41
N LYS A 479 16.92 1.34 -26.70
CA LYS A 479 17.94 2.39 -26.65
C LYS A 479 18.60 2.46 -25.27
N ASP A 480 19.72 3.17 -25.18
CA ASP A 480 20.47 3.30 -23.92
C ASP A 480 19.66 4.00 -22.81
N GLU A 481 18.71 4.86 -23.19
CA GLU A 481 17.82 5.57 -22.27
C GLU A 481 16.68 4.69 -21.72
N GLU A 482 16.46 3.47 -22.26
CA GLU A 482 15.40 2.56 -21.82
C GLU A 482 15.47 2.27 -20.31
N LYS A 483 16.69 2.14 -19.78
CA LYS A 483 16.93 1.87 -18.35
C LYS A 483 16.36 2.96 -17.43
N ASP A 484 16.27 4.20 -17.91
CA ASP A 484 15.78 5.35 -17.14
C ASP A 484 14.24 5.43 -17.15
N PHE A 485 13.59 4.72 -18.07
CA PHE A 485 12.15 4.50 -18.01
C PHE A 485 11.77 3.62 -16.81
N TYR A 486 12.55 2.57 -16.50
CA TYR A 486 12.19 1.64 -15.43
C TYR A 486 12.36 2.23 -14.04
N VAL A 487 11.52 1.77 -13.11
CA VAL A 487 11.40 2.38 -11.78
C VAL A 487 12.65 2.19 -10.92
N ASN A 488 12.85 3.10 -9.98
CA ASN A 488 13.74 2.90 -8.84
C ASN A 488 12.92 2.43 -7.65
N PHE A 489 13.51 1.59 -6.79
CA PHE A 489 12.88 1.15 -5.55
C PHE A 489 13.68 1.66 -4.35
N SER A 490 12.98 2.14 -3.31
CA SER A 490 13.64 2.50 -2.06
C SER A 490 14.03 1.23 -1.30
N ASN A 491 15.32 1.07 -1.03
CA ASN A 491 15.82 0.01 -0.13
C ASN A 491 15.85 0.44 1.34
N LYS A 492 15.68 1.75 1.62
CA LYS A 492 15.61 2.30 2.97
C LYS A 492 14.21 2.10 3.54
N GLU A 493 14.14 1.91 4.86
CA GLU A 493 12.88 1.89 5.59
C GLU A 493 12.17 3.25 5.42
N PHE A 494 10.88 3.18 5.07
CA PHE A 494 10.09 4.36 4.76
C PHE A 494 9.67 5.12 6.03
N SER A 495 9.38 6.41 5.90
CA SER A 495 8.83 7.23 6.99
C SER A 495 7.69 8.12 6.48
N PRO A 496 6.57 8.26 7.23
CA PRO A 496 5.45 9.11 6.82
C PRO A 496 5.81 10.59 6.65
N ILE A 497 6.92 11.05 7.24
CA ILE A 497 7.37 12.44 7.10
C ILE A 497 7.95 12.76 5.72
N LYS A 498 8.11 11.75 4.85
CA LYS A 498 8.49 11.97 3.45
C LYS A 498 7.23 12.04 2.59
N THR A 499 7.05 13.06 1.78
CA THR A 499 5.85 13.22 0.92
C THR A 499 5.67 12.03 -0.02
N GLN A 500 4.43 11.59 -0.21
CA GLN A 500 4.08 10.47 -1.07
C GLN A 500 3.15 10.90 -2.20
N PHE A 501 3.31 10.27 -3.36
CA PHE A 501 2.41 10.39 -4.49
C PHE A 501 1.96 9.01 -4.91
N TYR A 502 0.66 8.83 -5.11
CA TYR A 502 0.13 7.60 -5.66
C TYR A 502 -0.99 7.91 -6.64
N ALA A 503 -1.00 7.18 -7.75
CA ALA A 503 -1.97 7.39 -8.82
C ALA A 503 -2.22 6.11 -9.62
N GLY A 504 -3.42 6.03 -10.19
CA GLY A 504 -3.87 4.91 -10.99
C GLY A 504 -5.27 5.11 -11.52
N TYR A 505 -5.85 4.03 -12.04
CA TYR A 505 -7.14 4.04 -12.71
C TYR A 505 -8.22 3.61 -11.74
N SER A 506 -8.84 4.56 -11.05
CA SER A 506 -9.99 4.28 -10.20
C SER A 506 -11.27 4.26 -11.02
N ARG A 507 -12.31 3.60 -10.51
CA ARG A 507 -13.69 3.82 -10.92
C ARG A 507 -14.01 5.32 -10.89
N HIS A 508 -14.91 5.72 -11.78
CA HIS A 508 -15.39 7.09 -11.84
C HIS A 508 -15.95 7.55 -10.47
N TRP A 509 -15.68 8.80 -10.10
CA TRP A 509 -16.06 9.31 -8.77
C TRP A 509 -17.57 9.53 -8.68
N ASP A 510 -18.17 10.01 -9.77
CA ASP A 510 -19.61 10.06 -10.00
C ASP A 510 -20.08 8.65 -10.39
N PRO A 511 -20.85 7.95 -9.54
CA PRO A 511 -21.34 6.61 -9.81
C PRO A 511 -22.37 6.55 -10.94
N PHE A 512 -22.91 7.69 -11.38
CA PHE A 512 -23.88 7.80 -12.47
C PHE A 512 -23.21 8.14 -13.82
N SER A 513 -21.90 8.39 -13.84
CA SER A 513 -21.17 8.60 -15.08
C SER A 513 -21.22 7.35 -15.97
N LYS A 514 -21.35 7.55 -17.29
CA LYS A 514 -21.23 6.49 -18.30
C LYS A 514 -19.79 6.03 -18.51
N LYS A 515 -18.81 6.75 -17.94
CA LYS A 515 -17.39 6.43 -18.05
C LYS A 515 -17.02 5.30 -17.11
N SER A 516 -16.08 4.46 -17.55
CA SER A 516 -15.70 3.26 -16.80
C SER A 516 -14.88 3.60 -15.57
N SER A 517 -13.92 4.49 -15.76
CA SER A 517 -12.82 4.75 -14.85
C SER A 517 -12.19 6.09 -15.17
N GLN A 518 -11.27 6.53 -14.33
CA GLN A 518 -10.52 7.76 -14.51
C GLN A 518 -9.13 7.61 -13.90
N PHE A 519 -8.15 8.24 -14.53
CA PHE A 519 -6.81 8.35 -13.96
C PHE A 519 -6.81 9.44 -12.88
N ARG A 520 -6.53 9.05 -11.64
CA ARG A 520 -6.51 9.95 -10.49
C ARG A 520 -5.23 9.77 -9.70
N GLY A 521 -4.76 10.87 -9.12
CA GLY A 521 -3.65 10.88 -8.19
C GLY A 521 -4.00 11.55 -6.88
N VAL A 522 -3.31 11.14 -5.83
CA VAL A 522 -3.33 11.76 -4.50
C VAL A 522 -1.89 12.04 -4.10
N LYS A 523 -1.68 13.26 -3.59
CA LYS A 523 -0.48 13.64 -2.85
C LYS A 523 -0.81 13.51 -1.37
N SER A 524 0.05 12.85 -0.60
CA SER A 524 -0.10 12.77 0.85
C SER A 524 1.12 13.33 1.57
N GLU A 525 0.84 14.16 2.57
CA GLU A 525 1.81 14.70 3.52
C GLU A 525 1.46 14.16 4.91
N GLY A 526 2.18 13.12 5.30
CA GLY A 526 2.01 12.46 6.58
C GLY A 526 1.36 11.09 6.46
N GLY A 527 1.03 10.52 7.61
CA GLY A 527 0.45 9.19 7.71
C GLY A 527 0.98 8.44 8.93
N ILE A 528 0.72 7.14 8.96
CA ILE A 528 1.22 6.25 10.01
C ILE A 528 1.39 4.84 9.45
N ILE A 529 2.47 4.17 9.84
CA ILE A 529 2.80 2.83 9.33
C ILE A 529 2.42 1.77 10.36
N SER A 530 1.57 0.84 9.94
CA SER A 530 1.47 -0.46 10.59
C SER A 530 2.69 -1.28 10.18
N THR A 531 3.53 -1.63 11.14
CA THR A 531 4.81 -2.32 10.87
C THR A 531 4.61 -3.75 10.37
N LYS A 532 3.58 -4.43 10.83
CA LYS A 532 3.13 -5.75 10.37
C LYS A 532 1.70 -5.98 10.84
N ARG A 533 0.86 -6.61 10.02
CA ARG A 533 -0.49 -7.02 10.44
C ARG A 533 -0.40 -8.28 11.29
N ARG A 534 -0.62 -8.13 12.59
CA ARG A 534 -0.44 -9.22 13.58
C ARG A 534 -1.72 -9.92 13.96
N ILE A 535 -2.82 -9.18 13.95
CA ILE A 535 -4.18 -9.67 14.12
C ILE A 535 -4.82 -9.65 12.73
N VAL A 536 -5.25 -10.81 12.24
CA VAL A 536 -5.78 -11.02 10.89
C VAL A 536 -7.14 -11.70 10.94
N ASP A 537 -7.99 -11.42 9.97
CA ASP A 537 -9.23 -12.14 9.65
C ASP A 537 -9.14 -12.84 8.27
N GLU A 538 -10.20 -13.54 7.87
CA GLU A 538 -10.31 -14.26 6.61
C GLU A 538 -10.10 -13.39 5.35
N ASN A 539 -10.35 -12.08 5.42
CA ASN A 539 -10.21 -11.17 4.28
C ASN A 539 -8.76 -10.80 3.97
N TRP A 540 -7.79 -11.23 4.76
CA TRP A 540 -6.36 -10.95 4.52
C TRP A 540 -5.64 -12.09 3.80
N PHE A 541 -6.33 -13.19 3.52
CA PHE A 541 -5.83 -14.23 2.64
C PHE A 541 -6.04 -13.81 1.19
N ARG A 542 -4.98 -13.89 0.40
CA ARG A 542 -4.92 -13.46 -1.00
C ARG A 542 -4.51 -14.62 -1.88
N ASP A 543 -5.34 -14.92 -2.86
CA ASP A 543 -5.11 -16.03 -3.78
C ASP A 543 -4.63 -15.53 -5.14
N VAL A 544 -3.77 -16.33 -5.77
CA VAL A 544 -3.48 -16.25 -7.20
C VAL A 544 -3.54 -17.66 -7.80
N TRP A 545 -4.06 -17.76 -9.02
CA TRP A 545 -4.15 -19.01 -9.78
C TRP A 545 -3.02 -19.08 -10.80
N LEU A 546 -2.19 -20.11 -10.73
CA LEU A 546 -0.98 -20.25 -11.55
C LEU A 546 -0.75 -21.70 -11.99
N ARG A 547 0.21 -21.90 -12.90
CA ARG A 547 0.59 -23.22 -13.41
C ARG A 547 0.99 -24.16 -12.28
N TYR A 548 0.50 -25.39 -12.32
CA TYR A 548 0.86 -26.41 -11.35
C TYR A 548 2.38 -26.65 -11.32
N ASP A 549 2.91 -26.69 -10.10
CA ASP A 549 4.27 -27.14 -9.79
C ASP A 549 4.18 -28.04 -8.54
N GLU A 550 4.63 -29.28 -8.66
CA GLU A 550 4.46 -30.29 -7.61
C GLU A 550 5.12 -29.86 -6.29
N LYS A 551 6.31 -29.26 -6.38
CA LYS A 551 7.09 -28.86 -5.20
C LYS A 551 6.41 -27.68 -4.50
N LEU A 552 6.06 -26.64 -5.25
CA LEU A 552 5.36 -25.48 -4.70
C LEU A 552 3.99 -25.90 -4.14
N ASN A 553 3.26 -26.81 -4.81
CA ASN A 553 1.98 -27.30 -4.32
C ASN A 553 2.12 -28.00 -2.96
N LYS A 554 3.05 -28.95 -2.84
CA LYS A 554 3.30 -29.69 -1.60
C LYS A 554 3.81 -28.79 -0.48
N GLU A 555 4.55 -27.73 -0.80
CA GLU A 555 5.06 -26.79 0.19
C GLU A 555 3.97 -25.85 0.71
N TYR A 556 3.12 -25.32 -0.18
CA TYR A 556 2.26 -24.18 0.15
C TYR A 556 0.81 -24.54 0.39
N ASN A 557 0.35 -25.65 -0.16
CA ASN A 557 -0.97 -26.24 0.09
C ASN A 557 -0.84 -27.46 1.04
N SER A 558 0.22 -27.50 1.86
CA SER A 558 0.49 -28.61 2.80
C SER A 558 -0.56 -28.72 3.91
N GLU A 559 -1.12 -27.59 4.33
CA GLU A 559 -2.12 -27.55 5.39
C GLU A 559 -3.37 -28.32 4.98
N ASN A 560 -3.86 -29.17 5.88
CA ASN A 560 -5.02 -30.03 5.66
C ASN A 560 -4.96 -30.90 4.38
N ASN A 561 -3.76 -31.24 3.90
CA ASN A 561 -3.53 -31.99 2.66
C ASN A 561 -4.20 -31.39 1.42
N LEU A 562 -4.41 -30.07 1.39
CA LEU A 562 -5.05 -29.38 0.25
C LEU A 562 -4.31 -29.58 -1.07
N TRP A 563 -3.01 -29.83 -1.03
CA TRP A 563 -2.18 -30.14 -2.19
C TRP A 563 -2.70 -31.34 -3.00
N GLU A 564 -3.36 -32.31 -2.38
CA GLU A 564 -3.93 -33.49 -3.06
C GLU A 564 -5.03 -33.07 -4.06
N LYS A 565 -5.78 -32.00 -3.78
CA LYS A 565 -6.86 -31.48 -4.65
C LYS A 565 -6.36 -31.09 -6.05
N TYR A 566 -5.10 -30.67 -6.18
CA TYR A 566 -4.56 -30.06 -7.40
C TYR A 566 -3.57 -30.95 -8.15
N GLN A 567 -3.41 -32.22 -7.77
CA GLN A 567 -2.45 -33.11 -8.43
C GLN A 567 -2.81 -33.46 -9.88
N GLN A 568 -4.07 -33.32 -10.25
CA GLN A 568 -4.56 -33.65 -11.58
C GLN A 568 -4.89 -32.39 -12.37
N PRO A 569 -4.67 -32.38 -13.70
CA PRO A 569 -5.13 -31.31 -14.57
C PRO A 569 -6.64 -31.10 -14.45
N PHE A 570 -7.05 -29.84 -14.38
CA PHE A 570 -8.46 -29.47 -14.32
C PHE A 570 -9.10 -29.43 -15.72
N ILE A 571 -8.29 -29.32 -16.78
CA ILE A 571 -8.73 -29.61 -18.15
C ILE A 571 -7.79 -30.66 -18.74
N LYS A 572 -8.35 -31.83 -19.05
CA LYS A 572 -7.62 -32.92 -19.72
C LYS A 572 -7.62 -32.72 -21.23
N LYS A 573 -6.54 -33.11 -21.88
CA LYS A 573 -6.47 -33.18 -23.34
C LYS A 573 -7.59 -34.08 -23.89
N LYS A 574 -8.40 -33.57 -24.81
CA LYS A 574 -9.38 -34.39 -25.54
C LYS A 574 -8.75 -34.95 -26.81
N ASP A 575 -8.99 -36.23 -27.07
CA ASP A 575 -8.54 -36.92 -28.30
C ASP A 575 -9.41 -36.57 -29.51
N LYS A 576 -8.86 -36.77 -30.71
CA LYS A 576 -9.37 -36.30 -32.02
C LYS A 576 -10.79 -36.73 -32.41
N ASP A 577 -11.39 -37.70 -31.72
CA ASP A 577 -12.69 -38.29 -32.10
C ASP A 577 -13.91 -37.61 -31.47
N ASP A 578 -13.71 -36.65 -30.55
CA ASP A 578 -14.78 -35.81 -30.05
C ASP A 578 -15.03 -34.70 -31.10
N LYS A 579 -16.27 -34.54 -31.59
CA LYS A 579 -16.65 -33.55 -32.63
C LYS A 579 -16.40 -32.08 -32.22
N TYR A 580 -15.83 -31.87 -31.03
CA TYR A 580 -15.42 -30.62 -30.42
C TYR A 580 -13.91 -30.67 -30.15
N GLN A 581 -13.14 -30.25 -31.16
CA GLN A 581 -11.74 -29.77 -31.25
C GLN A 581 -10.74 -29.99 -30.08
N LEU A 582 -9.45 -30.12 -30.46
CA LEU A 582 -8.30 -30.36 -29.58
C LEU A 582 -8.09 -29.26 -28.51
N ILE A 583 -8.45 -29.54 -27.25
CA ILE A 583 -8.14 -28.67 -26.11
C ILE A 583 -6.77 -29.08 -25.52
N LYS A 584 -5.89 -28.10 -25.28
CA LYS A 584 -4.62 -28.34 -24.56
C LYS A 584 -4.89 -28.64 -23.10
N GLU A 585 -4.07 -29.49 -22.50
CA GLU A 585 -4.14 -29.75 -21.05
C GLU A 585 -3.87 -28.45 -20.27
N GLU A 586 -4.76 -28.13 -19.33
CA GLU A 586 -4.59 -27.01 -18.40
C GLU A 586 -4.47 -27.55 -16.98
N HIS A 587 -3.35 -27.23 -16.32
CA HIS A 587 -3.04 -27.70 -14.98
C HIS A 587 -2.53 -26.53 -14.13
N GLY A 588 -3.27 -26.25 -13.07
CA GLY A 588 -3.11 -25.07 -12.26
C GLY A 588 -3.44 -25.35 -10.82
N MET A 589 -2.99 -24.46 -9.95
CA MET A 589 -3.17 -24.54 -8.51
C MET A 589 -3.29 -23.14 -7.93
N PRO A 590 -3.96 -22.99 -6.77
CA PRO A 590 -3.93 -21.75 -6.05
C PRO A 590 -2.65 -21.63 -5.24
N LEU A 591 -2.24 -20.38 -5.06
CA LEU A 591 -1.22 -19.97 -4.13
C LEU A 591 -1.87 -18.93 -3.23
N THR A 592 -2.06 -19.28 -1.96
CA THR A 592 -2.61 -18.40 -0.93
C THR A 592 -1.49 -17.72 -0.15
N THR A 593 -1.55 -16.41 -0.03
CA THR A 593 -0.64 -15.57 0.75
C THR A 593 -1.43 -14.80 1.79
N LEU A 594 -0.95 -14.76 3.03
CA LEU A 594 -1.50 -13.93 4.09
C LEU A 594 -0.86 -12.53 4.03
N ASP A 595 -1.66 -11.51 3.76
CA ASP A 595 -1.20 -10.12 3.70
C ASP A 595 -0.85 -9.60 5.11
N GLN A 596 0.44 -9.57 5.43
CA GLN A 596 0.97 -9.10 6.73
C GLN A 596 1.98 -7.97 6.62
N PHE A 597 2.35 -7.60 5.40
CA PHE A 597 3.39 -6.61 5.17
C PHE A 597 3.07 -5.22 5.74
N SER A 598 4.12 -4.43 5.91
CA SER A 598 4.00 -3.09 6.47
C SER A 598 3.08 -2.23 5.60
N THR A 599 2.10 -1.58 6.21
CA THR A 599 1.09 -0.79 5.50
C THR A 599 1.16 0.65 5.98
N LEU A 600 1.40 1.59 5.07
CA LEU A 600 1.26 3.02 5.29
C LEU A 600 -0.21 3.41 5.11
N TYR A 601 -0.83 3.93 6.17
CA TYR A 601 -2.11 4.63 6.08
C TYR A 601 -1.83 6.12 5.87
N THR A 602 -2.16 6.61 4.68
CA THR A 602 -1.83 7.97 4.25
C THR A 602 -2.77 9.01 4.85
N ASN A 603 -2.29 10.23 5.03
CA ASN A 603 -3.15 11.36 5.37
C ASN A 603 -3.85 11.90 4.11
N ILE A 604 -5.18 11.82 4.06
CA ILE A 604 -6.00 12.41 2.99
C ILE A 604 -6.82 13.54 3.62
N PRO A 605 -6.68 14.78 3.15
CA PRO A 605 -7.42 15.92 3.69
C PRO A 605 -8.93 15.67 3.70
N PHE A 606 -9.61 16.10 4.76
CA PHE A 606 -11.04 15.93 4.86
C PHE A 606 -11.79 16.68 3.74
N GLY A 607 -12.65 15.96 3.01
CA GLY A 607 -13.36 16.48 1.85
C GLY A 607 -12.70 16.20 0.51
N ASP A 608 -11.46 15.71 0.48
CA ASP A 608 -10.85 15.12 -0.72
C ASP A 608 -11.23 13.65 -0.84
N LEU A 609 -11.31 13.15 -2.08
CA LEU A 609 -11.63 11.74 -2.35
C LEU A 609 -10.39 10.87 -2.39
N ASN A 610 -10.36 9.80 -1.60
CA ASN A 610 -9.40 8.71 -1.78
C ASN A 610 -9.54 8.03 -3.14
N LEU A 611 -8.53 7.23 -3.49
CA LEU A 611 -8.64 6.35 -4.64
C LEU A 611 -9.56 5.17 -4.28
N LYS A 612 -10.63 4.97 -5.09
CA LYS A 612 -11.70 3.99 -4.87
C LYS A 612 -11.44 2.69 -5.67
N GLU A 613 -12.44 1.80 -5.71
CA GLU A 613 -12.49 0.57 -6.52
C GLU A 613 -11.81 0.75 -7.90
N GLY A 614 -11.05 -0.25 -8.35
CA GLY A 614 -10.25 -0.19 -9.59
C GLY A 614 -8.85 0.42 -9.40
N ALA A 615 -8.64 1.27 -8.39
CA ALA A 615 -7.33 1.84 -8.12
C ALA A 615 -6.34 0.84 -7.47
N SER A 616 -6.81 -0.32 -7.01
CA SER A 616 -5.93 -1.39 -6.57
C SER A 616 -4.83 -1.65 -7.59
N GLY A 617 -3.60 -1.77 -7.12
CA GLY A 617 -2.40 -1.93 -7.93
C GLY A 617 -1.74 -0.60 -8.31
N SER A 618 -2.31 0.53 -7.88
CA SER A 618 -1.72 1.86 -8.12
C SER A 618 -0.30 1.95 -7.58
N MET A 619 0.57 2.56 -8.38
CA MET A 619 1.95 2.82 -8.05
C MET A 619 2.03 3.91 -6.97
N ALA A 620 2.79 3.67 -5.91
CA ALA A 620 3.10 4.67 -4.90
C ALA A 620 4.59 4.98 -4.89
N ILE A 621 4.92 6.27 -4.99
CA ILE A 621 6.29 6.78 -4.95
C ILE A 621 6.46 7.81 -3.84
N ASP A 622 7.71 7.99 -3.43
CA ASP A 622 8.11 9.14 -2.63
C ASP A 622 8.44 10.37 -3.50
N SER A 623 8.59 11.52 -2.85
CA SER A 623 9.05 12.78 -3.46
C SER A 623 10.51 12.77 -3.95
N SER A 624 11.15 11.60 -4.02
CA SER A 624 12.44 11.36 -4.68
C SER A 624 12.32 10.39 -5.88
N PHE A 625 11.11 10.14 -6.38
CA PHE A 625 10.80 9.22 -7.50
C PHE A 625 11.12 7.74 -7.23
N ASN A 626 11.29 7.34 -5.97
CA ASN A 626 11.43 5.92 -5.63
C ASN A 626 10.05 5.31 -5.40
N VAL A 627 9.81 4.14 -5.99
CA VAL A 627 8.68 3.30 -5.62
C VAL A 627 8.87 2.82 -4.20
N ILE A 628 7.87 3.12 -3.36
CA ILE A 628 7.84 2.74 -1.95
C ILE A 628 6.86 1.61 -1.67
N GLY A 629 5.88 1.42 -2.56
CA GLY A 629 4.83 0.45 -2.33
C GLY A 629 3.75 0.41 -3.41
N ILE A 630 2.68 -0.30 -3.10
CA ILE A 630 1.51 -0.47 -3.96
C ILE A 630 0.22 -0.20 -3.17
N LEU A 631 -0.73 0.50 -3.77
CA LEU A 631 -2.04 0.73 -3.17
C LEU A 631 -2.79 -0.61 -3.05
N ASN A 632 -3.30 -0.93 -1.87
CA ASN A 632 -4.03 -2.17 -1.59
C ASN A 632 -5.44 -1.91 -1.05
N THR A 633 -5.59 -0.99 -0.09
CA THR A 633 -6.85 -0.82 0.63
C THR A 633 -7.35 0.61 0.65
N ARG A 634 -8.66 0.73 0.84
CA ARG A 634 -9.39 1.96 1.15
C ARG A 634 -10.11 1.75 2.47
N VAL A 635 -10.12 2.77 3.31
CA VAL A 635 -10.87 2.76 4.57
C VAL A 635 -11.55 4.10 4.77
N ASP A 636 -12.83 4.07 5.10
CA ASP A 636 -13.61 5.26 5.43
C ASP A 636 -14.17 5.14 6.86
N ASN A 637 -14.16 6.23 7.62
CA ASN A 637 -14.79 6.29 8.94
C ASN A 637 -16.30 6.46 8.79
N VAL A 638 -17.06 5.37 8.93
CA VAL A 638 -18.52 5.37 8.73
C VAL A 638 -19.31 6.10 9.84
N ILE A 639 -18.72 6.31 11.02
CA ILE A 639 -19.35 6.94 12.20
C ILE A 639 -19.00 8.45 12.31
N GLY A 640 -17.99 8.92 11.59
CA GLY A 640 -17.49 10.30 11.69
C GLY A 640 -18.25 11.35 10.87
N ASP A 641 -17.73 12.58 10.95
CA ASP A 641 -18.19 13.75 10.21
C ASP A 641 -18.37 13.46 8.72
N LYS A 642 -19.31 14.16 8.10
CA LYS A 642 -19.61 13.99 6.68
C LYS A 642 -19.74 15.32 5.96
N LYS A 643 -19.30 15.32 4.71
CA LYS A 643 -19.48 16.41 3.74
C LYS A 643 -20.18 15.85 2.51
N VAL A 644 -20.96 16.67 1.80
CA VAL A 644 -21.53 16.31 0.50
C VAL A 644 -20.72 16.99 -0.60
N ILE A 645 -20.22 16.22 -1.55
CA ILE A 645 -19.69 16.74 -2.83
C ILE A 645 -20.85 16.67 -3.82
N LYS A 646 -21.32 17.85 -4.24
CA LYS A 646 -22.49 17.96 -5.12
C LYS A 646 -22.17 17.49 -6.54
N PHE A 647 -23.15 16.86 -7.17
CA PHE A 647 -23.17 16.65 -8.61
C PHE A 647 -23.56 17.95 -9.32
N ASP A 648 -23.16 18.09 -10.59
CA ASP A 648 -23.57 19.25 -11.39
C ASP A 648 -25.07 19.20 -11.75
N LYS A 649 -25.66 18.01 -11.73
CA LYS A 649 -27.10 17.79 -11.90
C LYS A 649 -27.59 16.76 -10.88
N PRO A 650 -28.76 16.96 -10.27
CA PRO A 650 -29.35 15.97 -9.37
C PRO A 650 -29.77 14.70 -10.13
N TYR A 651 -29.63 13.55 -9.46
CA TYR A 651 -30.00 12.23 -9.97
C TYR A 651 -31.16 11.62 -9.15
N GLY A 652 -31.78 10.55 -9.68
CA GLY A 652 -32.87 9.83 -9.04
C GLY A 652 -34.27 10.33 -9.44
N LYS A 653 -35.31 9.59 -9.05
CA LYS A 653 -36.71 10.01 -9.25
C LYS A 653 -36.90 11.31 -8.46
N ASP A 654 -37.35 12.36 -9.14
CA ASP A 654 -37.56 13.71 -8.60
C ASP A 654 -36.28 14.48 -8.20
N GLY A 655 -35.08 14.03 -8.60
CA GLY A 655 -33.83 14.76 -8.37
C GLY A 655 -33.33 14.75 -6.91
N ILE A 656 -33.69 13.72 -6.14
CA ILE A 656 -33.40 13.63 -4.70
C ILE A 656 -31.91 13.43 -4.39
N ILE A 657 -31.11 12.89 -5.31
CA ILE A 657 -29.69 12.62 -5.08
C ILE A 657 -28.85 13.77 -5.66
N ASP A 658 -28.40 14.69 -4.80
CA ASP A 658 -27.69 15.90 -5.20
C ASP A 658 -26.14 15.81 -5.04
N GLY A 659 -25.61 14.73 -4.47
CA GLY A 659 -24.16 14.54 -4.31
C GLY A 659 -23.75 13.21 -3.69
N ILE A 660 -22.43 13.02 -3.52
CA ILE A 660 -21.85 11.91 -2.76
C ILE A 660 -21.48 12.34 -1.34
N VAL A 661 -21.72 11.45 -0.38
CA VAL A 661 -21.29 11.64 1.02
C VAL A 661 -19.81 11.25 1.13
N VAL A 662 -19.00 12.17 1.63
CA VAL A 662 -17.57 12.01 1.89
C VAL A 662 -17.32 12.09 3.39
N ARG A 663 -16.49 11.17 3.88
CA ARG A 663 -16.15 11.00 5.29
C ARG A 663 -14.62 11.03 5.45
N PRO A 664 -14.07 11.16 6.67
CA PRO A 664 -12.65 10.96 6.90
C PRO A 664 -12.24 9.59 6.36
N GLN A 665 -11.18 9.55 5.58
CA GLN A 665 -10.79 8.36 4.86
C GLN A 665 -9.28 8.30 4.69
N THR A 666 -8.80 7.12 4.35
CA THR A 666 -7.39 6.86 4.07
C THR A 666 -7.25 5.84 2.95
N ASN A 667 -6.04 5.75 2.43
CA ASN A 667 -5.58 4.71 1.53
C ASN A 667 -4.45 3.94 2.24
N GLY A 668 -4.49 2.62 2.15
CA GLY A 668 -3.43 1.73 2.61
C GLY A 668 -2.49 1.41 1.46
N ILE A 669 -1.21 1.75 1.64
CA ILE A 669 -0.11 1.42 0.73
C ILE A 669 0.73 0.33 1.38
N VAL A 670 0.81 -0.83 0.74
CA VAL A 670 1.71 -1.90 1.17
C VAL A 670 3.13 -1.51 0.77
N LEU A 671 4.00 -1.30 1.75
CA LEU A 671 5.39 -0.91 1.55
C LEU A 671 6.21 -2.08 1.03
N PHE A 672 7.16 -1.85 0.13
CA PHE A 672 7.97 -2.94 -0.40
C PHE A 672 9.08 -3.39 0.55
N LYS A 673 9.59 -2.47 1.37
CA LYS A 673 10.49 -2.79 2.48
C LYS A 673 9.68 -2.87 3.76
N SER A 674 9.67 -4.02 4.41
CA SER A 674 9.01 -4.15 5.71
C SER A 674 9.80 -3.44 6.81
N LEU A 675 9.07 -2.80 7.72
CA LEU A 675 9.61 -2.19 8.95
C LEU A 675 9.55 -3.16 10.13
N SER A 676 8.90 -4.31 9.99
CA SER A 676 8.88 -5.33 11.03
C SER A 676 10.17 -6.15 10.99
N ASP A 677 10.70 -6.43 12.17
CA ASP A 677 11.99 -7.08 12.42
C ASP A 677 11.86 -8.53 12.92
N ASP A 678 10.66 -9.12 12.80
CA ASP A 678 10.34 -10.42 13.37
C ASP A 678 9.82 -11.45 12.36
N TYR A 679 10.08 -11.25 11.06
CA TYR A 679 9.98 -12.35 10.10
C TYR A 679 11.05 -13.41 10.39
N ILE A 680 10.72 -14.67 10.12
CA ILE A 680 11.61 -15.80 10.36
C ILE A 680 12.56 -15.97 9.17
N GLY A 681 13.81 -16.34 9.46
CA GLY A 681 14.85 -16.59 8.46
C GLY A 681 15.97 -15.53 8.49
N LYS A 682 16.75 -15.47 7.40
CA LYS A 682 17.87 -14.52 7.27
C LYS A 682 17.38 -13.08 7.09
N ASP A 683 16.24 -12.90 6.43
CA ASP A 683 15.68 -11.59 6.10
C ASP A 683 14.61 -11.17 7.11
N LYS A 684 15.04 -10.81 8.32
CA LYS A 684 14.13 -10.37 9.40
C LYS A 684 13.29 -9.13 9.04
N GLN A 685 13.78 -8.31 8.10
CA GLN A 685 13.10 -7.15 7.52
C GLN A 685 13.06 -7.30 5.99
N PRO A 686 12.13 -8.11 5.46
CA PRO A 686 12.15 -8.49 4.06
C PRO A 686 11.92 -7.30 3.11
N PHE A 687 12.52 -7.40 1.91
CA PHE A 687 12.31 -6.48 0.80
C PHE A 687 11.76 -7.27 -0.40
N ILE A 688 10.53 -6.95 -0.82
CA ILE A 688 9.81 -7.71 -1.87
C ILE A 688 10.64 -7.84 -3.15
N ILE A 689 11.34 -6.76 -3.54
CA ILE A 689 12.08 -6.67 -4.79
C ILE A 689 13.35 -7.53 -4.79
N ASP A 690 13.97 -7.78 -3.65
CA ASP A 690 15.13 -8.68 -3.57
C ASP A 690 14.74 -10.14 -3.88
N GLY A 691 13.54 -10.56 -3.44
CA GLY A 691 13.01 -11.87 -3.81
C GLY A 691 12.66 -11.97 -5.31
N LEU A 692 12.13 -10.91 -5.92
CA LEU A 692 11.91 -10.85 -7.38
C LEU A 692 13.25 -10.97 -8.14
N LYS A 693 14.28 -10.21 -7.73
CA LYS A 693 15.63 -10.30 -8.33
C LYS A 693 16.20 -11.71 -8.20
N SER A 694 16.09 -12.31 -7.01
CA SER A 694 16.56 -13.67 -6.75
C SER A 694 15.87 -14.68 -7.67
N LYS A 695 14.55 -14.53 -7.88
CA LYS A 695 13.80 -15.38 -8.82
C LYS A 695 14.27 -15.19 -10.27
N LEU A 696 14.47 -13.95 -10.71
CA LEU A 696 14.99 -13.66 -12.06
C LEU A 696 16.36 -14.30 -12.30
N ILE A 697 17.26 -14.23 -11.31
CA ILE A 697 18.59 -14.85 -11.36
C ILE A 697 18.46 -16.38 -11.45
N ASN A 698 17.64 -16.99 -10.59
CA ASN A 698 17.43 -18.44 -10.57
C ASN A 698 16.83 -18.97 -11.88
N ASP A 699 15.90 -18.22 -12.47
CA ASP A 699 15.27 -18.55 -13.75
C ASP A 699 16.18 -18.19 -14.95
N LYS A 700 17.36 -17.60 -14.71
CA LYS A 700 18.32 -17.14 -15.73
C LYS A 700 17.70 -16.14 -16.71
N LEU A 701 16.86 -15.25 -16.20
CA LEU A 701 16.19 -14.20 -16.97
C LEU A 701 16.92 -12.87 -16.78
N GLU A 702 17.55 -12.40 -17.85
CA GLU A 702 18.14 -11.07 -17.91
C GLU A 702 17.06 -10.01 -18.08
N THR A 703 17.19 -8.89 -17.38
CA THR A 703 16.32 -7.72 -17.55
C THR A 703 17.12 -6.46 -17.89
N ILE A 704 16.45 -5.34 -18.14
CA ILE A 704 17.13 -4.09 -18.50
C ILE A 704 17.77 -3.46 -17.27
N LYS A 705 17.09 -3.46 -16.11
CA LYS A 705 17.52 -2.73 -14.91
C LYS A 705 17.65 -3.57 -13.64
N LEU A 706 16.73 -4.49 -13.37
CA LEU A 706 16.68 -5.27 -12.13
C LEU A 706 17.73 -6.38 -12.06
N ASN A 707 17.96 -7.08 -13.17
CA ASN A 707 18.95 -8.13 -13.33
C ASN A 707 19.68 -7.94 -14.68
N PRO A 708 20.44 -6.84 -14.85
CA PRO A 708 21.23 -6.63 -16.05
C PRO A 708 22.37 -7.65 -16.06
N ASN A 709 22.72 -8.16 -17.25
CA ASN A 709 23.92 -8.99 -17.40
C ASN A 709 25.12 -8.28 -16.76
N SER A 710 25.70 -8.92 -15.74
CA SER A 710 27.03 -8.58 -15.23
C SER A 710 28.03 -8.93 -16.33
N LYS A 711 28.41 -7.93 -17.13
CA LYS A 711 29.65 -8.00 -17.89
C LYS A 711 30.81 -7.64 -16.99
#